data_AF-A0A3S7XC60-F1
#
_entry.id   AF-A0A3S7XC60-F1
#
_cell.length_a   1.000
_cell.length_b   1.000
_cell.length_c   1.000
_cell.angle_alpha   90.00
_cell.angle_beta   90.00
_cell.angle_gamma   90.00
#
_symmetry.space_group_name_H-M   'P 1'
#
loop_
_entity.id
_entity.type
_entity.pdbx_description
1 polymer ?
#
loop_
_entity_poly.entity_id
_entity_poly.type
_entity_poly.pdbx_seq_one_letter_code
_entity_poly.pdbx_strand_id
1 'polypeptide(L)'
;MASKLIRVLAAALLVAAAVSVDARLVVRMVQVVHRHGARSALINDNTTEICGTLYPCGELTGEGVEMVRAIGEFARSRYNDLSLVESPLFPSTQYNSSLVYTRSTHTQRTIQSATAFLRGLFQDDYFYPVVYSRNRTTDMLLSTDAVPSVMGRSWLDNPALYAALNPVIDEHLSWDAIQSAAKDAWIEGLCTDFNARTSCVLDMYDVAAAFEAAGRLDNATNLKAVYPGLMEVNAAWFKYVFSWNHTSKLDLTQGSASQNLAQTMLANINAHLLSPSYNMFEYSAHDTTVVPLAVTFGDQGNTTMRPPFAVTIFVELLQDTADASGWYVRLIRGNPVKTANGTYVFRQTGIEAHCIDAAGIRYRASAGICPLDDFRRMVDYSRPAVAEGHCAMTQAQYSNMGCPRTIADNKPVPSRCWIYRYACPSKACPVTYILSAADHQCYPGAGIPNSSSSSEGTTASSSDVTTTSSSEGTTASSSDVTTASSSDVTTTSSSDVTTASSSDVTTASSSDVTTTSSSEGTTTSSSDVTTASSSDVTTASSSDVTTTSSSDVTTASSSDVTTTSSSEGTTTSSSEGTTASSSDVTTASSSDVTTASSSDVTTASSSDVTTTSSSDVTTASSSDVTTTSSSDVTTASSSDVTTASSSDVTTTSSSDVTTASSSDVTTASSSDVTTASSSDVTTTSSSEGTTASSSDVTTASSSDVTTASSSDVTTTSSSEGTTASSSDVTTASSSDVTTTSSSDVTTASSSDVTTASSSDVTTASSSDVTTASSSDVTTTSSSDVTTASSSDVTTTSSSDVTTASSSDVTTASSSDVTTASSSDVTTASSSDVTTTSSSDVTTASSSDVTTQQQRRYHRQQQRRYHRQQQRRYHRQQQRRYHRQQQRRYHHQQQRRYHRQQQRRYHRQQQRRYHRQQQRRYHRQQQRRYHRQQQRRYHRQQQRRYHHQQQRGHHHQQQRRYHRQQQRRYHHQQQRGNEFIGCLFLQRTCKLDAARFLAEKGPPHRHGHPPRRAERLYGRRGRPKAR
;
A
#
# COMPACT_ATOMS: atom_id res chain seq x y z
N MET A 1 55.08 40.88 -34.96
CA MET A 1 54.62 40.29 -33.67
C MET A 1 53.18 40.67 -33.32
N ALA A 2 52.76 41.94 -33.42
CA ALA A 2 51.40 42.40 -33.10
C ALA A 2 50.25 41.49 -33.61
N SER A 3 50.26 41.08 -34.88
CA SER A 3 49.21 40.18 -35.44
C SER A 3 49.09 38.82 -34.72
N LYS A 4 50.21 38.23 -34.26
CA LYS A 4 50.17 37.00 -33.44
C LYS A 4 49.64 37.30 -32.03
N LEU A 5 50.05 38.42 -31.43
CA LEU A 5 49.59 38.83 -30.11
C LEU A 5 48.08 39.10 -30.09
N ILE A 6 47.54 39.77 -31.12
CA ILE A 6 46.10 40.03 -31.29
C ILE A 6 45.31 38.73 -31.46
N ARG A 7 45.82 37.76 -32.23
CA ARG A 7 45.16 36.44 -32.37
C ARG A 7 45.16 35.65 -31.05
N VAL A 8 46.25 35.70 -30.29
CA VAL A 8 46.33 35.05 -28.97
C VAL A 8 45.41 35.74 -27.94
N LEU A 9 45.36 37.08 -27.93
CA LEU A 9 44.46 37.83 -27.06
C LEU A 9 42.98 37.62 -27.43
N ALA A 10 42.64 37.57 -28.72
CA ALA A 10 41.27 37.28 -29.17
C ALA A 10 40.86 35.84 -28.82
N ALA A 11 41.76 34.86 -28.98
CA ALA A 11 41.51 33.49 -28.55
C ALA A 11 41.35 33.39 -27.01
N ALA A 12 42.19 34.08 -26.24
CA ALA A 12 42.09 34.11 -24.78
C ALA A 12 40.79 34.80 -24.30
N LEU A 13 40.36 35.87 -24.97
CA LEU A 13 39.07 36.54 -24.71
C LEU A 13 37.87 35.65 -25.07
N LEU A 14 37.94 34.89 -26.17
CA LEU A 14 36.89 33.93 -26.54
C LEU A 14 36.80 32.76 -25.55
N VAL A 15 37.93 32.23 -25.09
CA VAL A 15 37.98 31.19 -24.05
C VAL A 15 37.46 31.74 -22.71
N ALA A 16 37.88 32.94 -22.30
CA ALA A 16 37.37 33.58 -21.09
C ALA A 16 35.87 33.88 -21.18
N ALA A 17 35.37 34.31 -22.34
CA ALA A 17 33.95 34.54 -22.57
C ALA A 17 33.15 33.22 -22.48
N ALA A 18 33.60 32.14 -23.14
CA ALA A 18 32.95 30.83 -23.08
C ALA A 18 32.89 30.28 -21.64
N VAL A 19 34.00 30.36 -20.89
CA VAL A 19 34.04 29.98 -19.47
C VAL A 19 33.13 30.88 -18.61
N SER A 20 32.99 32.16 -18.95
CA SER A 20 32.12 33.09 -18.21
C SER A 20 30.62 32.92 -18.48
N VAL A 21 30.22 32.29 -19.59
CA VAL A 21 28.83 31.95 -19.89
C VAL A 21 28.46 30.64 -19.18
N ASP A 22 29.32 29.61 -19.26
CA ASP A 22 29.05 28.32 -18.62
C ASP A 22 28.94 28.43 -17.09
N ALA A 23 29.66 29.38 -16.49
CA ALA A 23 29.59 29.73 -15.05
C ALA A 23 28.35 30.57 -14.64
N ARG A 24 27.43 30.89 -15.56
CA ARG A 24 26.17 31.61 -15.29
C ARG A 24 24.92 30.77 -15.54
N LEU A 25 25.08 29.62 -16.19
CA LEU A 25 23.99 28.74 -16.59
C LEU A 25 23.67 27.75 -15.47
N VAL A 26 22.45 27.82 -14.93
CA VAL A 26 21.96 26.90 -13.90
C VAL A 26 20.98 25.89 -14.48
N VAL A 27 21.09 24.62 -14.07
CA VAL A 27 20.17 23.55 -14.46
C VAL A 27 18.84 23.74 -13.76
N ARG A 28 17.74 23.69 -14.52
CA ARG A 28 16.36 23.78 -14.02
C ARG A 28 15.61 22.45 -14.05
N MET A 29 15.86 21.65 -15.08
CA MET A 29 15.26 20.34 -15.28
C MET A 29 16.21 19.47 -16.11
N VAL A 30 16.17 18.15 -15.90
CA VAL A 30 16.98 17.19 -16.64
C VAL A 30 16.12 16.06 -17.18
N GLN A 31 16.45 15.57 -18.37
CA GLN A 31 15.85 14.36 -18.94
C GLN A 31 16.95 13.36 -19.26
N VAL A 32 16.75 12.10 -18.91
CA VAL A 32 17.75 11.04 -19.01
C VAL A 32 17.17 9.91 -19.85
N VAL A 33 17.85 9.52 -20.92
CA VAL A 33 17.54 8.28 -21.65
C VAL A 33 18.76 7.40 -21.58
N HIS A 34 18.61 6.19 -21.05
CA HIS A 34 19.69 5.22 -20.99
C HIS A 34 19.29 3.88 -21.58
N ARG A 35 20.26 3.19 -22.18
CA ARG A 35 20.17 1.75 -22.44
C ARG A 35 20.13 1.04 -21.09
N HIS A 36 19.47 -0.12 -21.03
CA HIS A 36 19.65 -1.04 -19.91
C HIS A 36 21.14 -1.37 -19.66
N GLY A 37 21.44 -1.85 -18.45
CA GLY A 37 22.76 -2.34 -18.09
C GLY A 37 23.18 -3.60 -18.84
N ALA A 38 24.36 -4.12 -18.50
CA ALA A 38 24.82 -5.42 -18.99
C ALA A 38 23.81 -6.53 -18.68
N ARG A 39 23.64 -7.42 -19.65
CA ARG A 39 22.70 -8.54 -19.61
C ARG A 39 23.35 -9.81 -20.15
N SER A 40 22.74 -10.96 -19.89
CA SER A 40 23.03 -12.16 -20.67
C SER A 40 22.65 -11.95 -22.14
N ALA A 41 23.26 -12.74 -23.04
CA ALA A 41 23.02 -12.66 -24.48
C ALA A 41 21.57 -13.04 -24.82
N LEU A 42 21.05 -12.54 -25.94
CA LEU A 42 19.72 -12.88 -26.48
C LEU A 42 19.86 -14.05 -27.47
N ILE A 43 20.02 -15.26 -26.94
CA ILE A 43 20.21 -16.49 -27.72
C ILE A 43 19.19 -17.56 -27.30
N ASN A 44 18.81 -18.44 -28.24
CA ASN A 44 17.87 -19.54 -28.00
C ASN A 44 18.54 -20.93 -27.94
N ASP A 45 19.74 -21.06 -28.49
CA ASP A 45 20.54 -22.30 -28.50
C ASP A 45 21.68 -22.21 -27.46
N ASN A 46 22.11 -23.35 -26.91
CA ASN A 46 23.20 -23.46 -25.91
C ASN A 46 23.09 -22.44 -24.75
N THR A 47 21.85 -22.20 -24.31
CA THR A 47 21.51 -21.15 -23.33
C THR A 47 22.18 -21.37 -21.97
N THR A 48 22.41 -22.63 -21.58
CA THR A 48 23.09 -22.98 -20.32
C THR A 48 24.56 -22.53 -20.34
N GLU A 49 25.25 -22.74 -21.46
CA GLU A 49 26.66 -22.42 -21.65
C GLU A 49 26.86 -20.91 -21.83
N ILE A 50 25.95 -20.26 -22.56
CA ILE A 50 26.04 -18.83 -22.88
C ILE A 50 25.53 -17.96 -21.72
N CYS A 51 24.35 -18.25 -21.17
CA CYS A 51 23.66 -17.41 -20.18
C CYS A 51 23.78 -17.93 -18.73
N GLY A 52 24.13 -19.20 -18.54
CA GLY A 52 24.15 -19.86 -17.24
C GLY A 52 22.80 -20.51 -16.88
N THR A 53 22.70 -21.02 -15.65
CA THR A 53 21.51 -21.71 -15.12
C THR A 53 20.65 -20.87 -14.19
N LEU A 54 21.14 -19.70 -13.76
CA LEU A 54 20.51 -18.92 -12.69
C LEU A 54 19.29 -18.12 -13.16
N TYR A 55 19.36 -17.59 -14.39
CA TYR A 55 18.30 -16.78 -15.02
C TYR A 55 18.26 -17.08 -16.53
N PRO A 56 17.12 -16.82 -17.21
CA PRO A 56 17.04 -16.90 -18.67
C PRO A 56 18.03 -16.00 -19.42
N CYS A 57 18.21 -16.29 -20.71
CA CYS A 57 18.91 -15.43 -21.64
C CYS A 57 18.18 -14.09 -21.84
N GLY A 58 18.94 -12.99 -21.96
CA GLY A 58 18.43 -11.64 -22.10
C GLY A 58 18.14 -10.87 -20.80
N GLU A 59 18.40 -11.46 -19.62
CA GLU A 59 18.18 -10.84 -18.31
C GLU A 59 19.36 -9.98 -17.83
N LEU A 60 19.06 -8.96 -17.02
CA LEU A 60 20.05 -8.03 -16.48
C LEU A 60 21.01 -8.76 -15.50
N THR A 61 22.32 -8.51 -15.60
CA THR A 61 23.30 -9.09 -14.65
C THR A 61 23.56 -8.16 -13.47
N GLY A 62 24.24 -8.66 -12.43
CA GLY A 62 24.70 -7.83 -11.31
C GLY A 62 25.62 -6.69 -11.77
N GLU A 63 26.50 -6.92 -12.74
CA GLU A 63 27.30 -5.86 -13.38
C GLU A 63 26.39 -4.84 -14.09
N GLY A 64 25.29 -5.27 -14.69
CA GLY A 64 24.32 -4.38 -15.32
C GLY A 64 23.59 -3.47 -14.34
N VAL A 65 23.18 -4.01 -13.19
CA VAL A 65 22.64 -3.22 -12.08
C VAL A 65 23.66 -2.18 -11.63
N GLU A 66 24.91 -2.59 -11.36
CA GLU A 66 25.96 -1.69 -10.88
C GLU A 66 26.39 -0.63 -11.91
N MET A 67 26.40 -0.97 -13.20
CA MET A 67 26.58 0.01 -14.27
C MET A 67 25.51 1.10 -14.18
N VAL A 68 24.22 0.74 -14.12
CA VAL A 68 23.15 1.73 -14.17
C VAL A 68 23.02 2.50 -12.85
N ARG A 69 23.30 1.86 -11.71
CA ARG A 69 23.44 2.52 -10.40
C ARG A 69 24.48 3.63 -10.42
N ALA A 70 25.62 3.42 -11.07
CA ALA A 70 26.66 4.44 -11.25
C ALA A 70 26.23 5.64 -12.13
N ILE A 71 25.20 5.50 -12.98
CA ILE A 71 24.58 6.64 -13.69
C ILE A 71 23.76 7.47 -12.70
N GLY A 72 22.95 6.83 -11.85
CA GLY A 72 22.16 7.49 -10.83
C GLY A 72 23.03 8.23 -9.80
N GLU A 73 24.13 7.62 -9.35
CA GLU A 73 25.11 8.26 -8.46
C GLU A 73 25.74 9.51 -9.09
N PHE A 74 26.10 9.43 -10.38
CA PHE A 74 26.60 10.58 -11.13
C PHE A 74 25.55 11.68 -11.24
N ALA A 75 24.28 11.32 -11.51
CA ALA A 75 23.18 12.28 -11.56
C ALA A 75 22.96 12.95 -10.20
N ARG A 76 22.94 12.19 -9.09
CA ARG A 76 22.85 12.71 -7.73
C ARG A 76 23.98 13.70 -7.43
N SER A 77 25.23 13.30 -7.69
CA SER A 77 26.39 14.15 -7.44
C SER A 77 26.39 15.41 -8.28
N ARG A 78 25.90 15.35 -9.53
CA ARG A 78 25.91 16.47 -10.48
C ARG A 78 24.79 17.47 -10.21
N TYR A 79 23.58 17.00 -9.91
CA TYR A 79 22.40 17.84 -9.76
C TYR A 79 22.14 18.31 -8.31
N ASN A 80 23.05 17.95 -7.40
CA ASN A 80 23.17 18.56 -6.07
C ASN A 80 24.41 19.47 -5.94
N ASP A 81 25.23 19.62 -7.00
CA ASP A 81 26.39 20.51 -7.02
C ASP A 81 25.94 21.97 -7.23
N LEU A 82 26.10 22.80 -6.20
CA LEU A 82 25.71 24.22 -6.20
C LEU A 82 26.51 25.10 -7.20
N SER A 83 27.51 24.56 -7.89
CA SER A 83 28.13 25.21 -9.05
C SER A 83 27.33 25.05 -10.35
N LEU A 84 26.32 24.16 -10.37
CA LEU A 84 25.49 23.84 -11.52
C LEU A 84 23.99 24.10 -11.28
N VAL A 85 23.55 24.17 -10.02
CA VAL A 85 22.15 24.42 -9.62
C VAL A 85 22.07 25.47 -8.52
N GLU A 86 21.00 26.26 -8.46
CA GLU A 86 20.78 27.23 -7.37
C GLU A 86 20.45 26.56 -6.03
N SER A 87 19.81 25.39 -6.08
CA SER A 87 19.50 24.54 -4.95
C SER A 87 19.56 23.07 -5.39
N PRO A 88 19.88 22.11 -4.50
CA PRO A 88 19.97 20.70 -4.88
C PRO A 88 18.65 20.19 -5.45
N LEU A 89 18.67 19.54 -6.63
CA LEU A 89 17.46 18.99 -7.25
C LEU A 89 16.99 17.69 -6.57
N PHE A 90 17.89 17.00 -5.85
CA PHE A 90 17.61 15.75 -5.13
C PHE A 90 18.14 15.83 -3.68
N PRO A 91 17.59 16.74 -2.84
CA PRO A 91 18.16 17.05 -1.53
C PRO A 91 18.07 15.88 -0.54
N SER A 92 17.02 15.06 -0.62
CA SER A 92 16.87 13.86 0.22
C SER A 92 17.69 12.69 -0.33
N THR A 93 18.06 11.74 0.54
CA THR A 93 18.49 10.38 0.15
C THR A 93 17.31 9.48 -0.17
N GLN A 94 16.13 9.76 0.40
CA GLN A 94 14.90 8.99 0.19
C GLN A 94 14.30 9.24 -1.17
N TYR A 95 13.74 8.19 -1.78
CA TYR A 95 13.01 8.28 -3.03
C TYR A 95 11.79 9.20 -2.89
N ASN A 96 11.58 10.07 -3.88
CA ASN A 96 10.41 10.95 -3.95
C ASN A 96 9.91 11.00 -5.40
N SER A 97 8.75 10.38 -5.64
CA SER A 97 8.10 10.28 -6.94
C SER A 97 7.68 11.64 -7.52
N SER A 98 7.49 12.67 -6.70
CA SER A 98 7.19 14.04 -7.16
C SER A 98 8.41 14.75 -7.76
N LEU A 99 9.64 14.26 -7.52
CA LEU A 99 10.87 14.83 -8.09
C LEU A 99 11.28 14.17 -9.42
N VAL A 100 10.91 12.90 -9.64
CA VAL A 100 11.35 12.11 -10.79
C VAL A 100 10.20 11.31 -11.40
N TYR A 101 9.89 11.59 -12.67
CA TYR A 101 9.04 10.73 -13.49
C TYR A 101 9.91 9.67 -14.18
N THR A 102 9.65 8.39 -13.92
CA THR A 102 10.40 7.28 -14.52
C THR A 102 9.52 6.42 -15.40
N ARG A 103 9.93 6.25 -16.68
CA ARG A 103 9.26 5.37 -17.65
C ARG A 103 10.23 4.37 -18.26
N SER A 104 9.76 3.13 -18.44
CA SER A 104 10.52 2.04 -19.05
C SER A 104 9.74 1.39 -20.21
N THR A 105 10.44 0.76 -21.15
CA THR A 105 9.78 -0.31 -21.93
C THR A 105 9.40 -1.47 -21.00
N HIS A 106 8.32 -2.19 -21.31
CA HIS A 106 7.91 -3.37 -20.54
C HIS A 106 8.80 -4.56 -20.92
N THR A 107 10.00 -4.59 -20.35
CA THR A 107 10.95 -5.70 -20.45
C THR A 107 11.74 -5.74 -19.14
N GLN A 108 11.94 -6.92 -18.57
CA GLN A 108 12.43 -7.05 -17.20
C GLN A 108 13.75 -6.31 -16.95
N ARG A 109 14.73 -6.46 -17.86
CA ARG A 109 16.01 -5.75 -17.80
C ARG A 109 15.92 -4.22 -17.87
N THR A 110 14.94 -3.62 -18.55
CA THR A 110 14.79 -2.16 -18.60
C THR A 110 14.08 -1.65 -17.35
N ILE A 111 13.06 -2.36 -16.86
CA ILE A 111 12.41 -2.05 -15.57
C ILE A 111 13.43 -2.12 -14.42
N GLN A 112 14.20 -3.20 -14.34
CA GLN A 112 15.27 -3.35 -13.34
C GLN A 112 16.40 -2.31 -13.50
N SER A 113 16.71 -1.90 -14.72
CA SER A 113 17.68 -0.81 -14.94
C SER A 113 17.15 0.53 -14.43
N ALA A 114 15.87 0.83 -14.62
CA ALA A 114 15.24 2.05 -14.10
C ALA A 114 15.31 2.09 -12.56
N THR A 115 14.90 0.98 -11.93
CA THR A 115 15.07 0.74 -10.48
C THR A 115 16.51 0.93 -10.03
N ALA A 116 17.50 0.42 -10.78
CA ALA A 116 18.91 0.59 -10.46
C ALA A 116 19.41 2.05 -10.61
N PHE A 117 18.94 2.79 -11.62
CA PHE A 117 19.21 4.22 -11.77
C PHE A 117 18.69 4.99 -10.56
N LEU A 118 17.44 4.75 -10.18
CA LEU A 118 16.82 5.37 -9.02
C LEU A 118 17.53 5.02 -7.70
N ARG A 119 18.08 3.81 -7.52
CA ARG A 119 18.95 3.46 -6.36
C ARG A 119 20.28 4.21 -6.33
N GLY A 120 20.81 4.59 -7.49
CA GLY A 120 21.98 5.46 -7.55
C GLY A 120 21.63 6.90 -7.16
N LEU A 121 20.44 7.35 -7.58
CA LEU A 121 19.93 8.71 -7.36
C LEU A 121 19.46 8.95 -5.92
N PHE A 122 18.84 7.94 -5.31
CA PHE A 122 18.25 7.93 -3.97
C PHE A 122 18.87 6.78 -3.17
N GLN A 123 19.69 7.13 -2.19
CA GLN A 123 20.65 6.26 -1.51
C GLN A 123 20.17 5.83 -0.11
N ASP A 124 18.87 5.68 0.08
CA ASP A 124 18.25 5.16 1.30
C ASP A 124 17.99 3.65 1.16
N ASP A 125 18.01 2.93 2.29
CA ASP A 125 17.71 1.49 2.33
C ASP A 125 16.19 1.22 2.18
N TYR A 126 15.32 2.19 2.54
CA TYR A 126 13.88 2.10 2.31
C TYR A 126 13.51 2.64 0.92
N PHE A 127 13.32 1.73 -0.05
CA PHE A 127 13.33 2.09 -1.47
C PHE A 127 12.28 1.32 -2.30
N TYR A 128 11.20 2.02 -2.66
CA TYR A 128 10.08 1.52 -3.48
C TYR A 128 9.80 2.48 -4.65
N PRO A 129 10.50 2.35 -5.78
CA PRO A 129 10.39 3.29 -6.89
C PRO A 129 9.16 3.02 -7.78
N VAL A 130 8.51 4.07 -8.25
CA VAL A 130 7.47 3.99 -9.28
C VAL A 130 8.12 4.00 -10.67
N VAL A 131 7.87 2.95 -11.47
CA VAL A 131 8.39 2.79 -12.84
C VAL A 131 7.23 2.51 -13.80
N TYR A 132 6.80 3.50 -14.56
CA TYR A 132 5.72 3.34 -15.53
C TYR A 132 6.19 2.54 -16.75
N SER A 133 5.59 1.38 -17.02
CA SER A 133 5.97 0.55 -18.18
C SER A 133 4.88 0.48 -19.26
N ARG A 134 5.29 0.37 -20.53
CA ARG A 134 4.39 0.16 -21.68
C ARG A 134 4.89 -0.99 -22.57
N ASN A 135 3.96 -1.78 -23.11
CA ASN A 135 4.29 -2.98 -23.88
C ASN A 135 5.24 -2.66 -25.05
N ARG A 136 6.36 -3.39 -25.16
CA ARG A 136 7.40 -3.15 -26.16
C ARG A 136 6.89 -3.20 -27.61
N THR A 137 5.85 -3.96 -27.91
CA THR A 137 5.30 -4.06 -29.28
C THR A 137 4.40 -2.88 -29.67
N THR A 138 3.95 -2.08 -28.69
CA THR A 138 3.07 -0.92 -28.90
C THR A 138 3.71 0.42 -28.49
N ASP A 139 4.80 0.40 -27.72
CA ASP A 139 5.50 1.60 -27.27
C ASP A 139 6.41 2.21 -28.36
N MET A 140 5.82 2.98 -29.28
CA MET A 140 6.55 3.78 -30.28
C MET A 140 7.37 4.97 -29.71
N LEU A 141 7.41 5.17 -28.39
CA LEU A 141 8.22 6.21 -27.75
C LEU A 141 9.58 5.67 -27.29
N LEU A 142 9.57 4.55 -26.56
CA LEU A 142 10.79 3.95 -26.01
C LEU A 142 11.23 2.66 -26.71
N SER A 143 10.34 1.99 -27.45
CA SER A 143 10.67 0.85 -28.32
C SER A 143 10.68 1.29 -29.78
N THR A 144 11.78 1.88 -30.20
CA THR A 144 11.99 2.35 -31.58
C THR A 144 11.87 1.22 -32.62
N ASP A 145 12.02 -0.04 -32.21
CA ASP A 145 11.77 -1.22 -33.06
C ASP A 145 10.30 -1.38 -33.49
N ALA A 146 9.35 -0.82 -32.71
CA ALA A 146 7.93 -0.78 -33.05
C ALA A 146 7.59 0.34 -34.06
N VAL A 147 8.52 1.26 -34.36
CA VAL A 147 8.31 2.30 -35.36
C VAL A 147 8.38 1.67 -36.77
N PRO A 148 7.34 1.79 -37.61
CA PRO A 148 7.28 1.06 -38.88
C PRO A 148 8.45 1.31 -39.83
N SER A 149 8.91 2.55 -39.99
CA SER A 149 10.09 2.88 -40.81
C SER A 149 11.36 2.12 -40.38
N VAL A 150 11.50 1.82 -39.09
CA VAL A 150 12.61 1.05 -38.50
C VAL A 150 12.41 -0.44 -38.73
N MET A 151 11.21 -0.97 -38.45
CA MET A 151 10.84 -2.36 -38.77
C MET A 151 11.09 -2.70 -40.25
N GLY A 152 10.80 -1.74 -41.15
CA GLY A 152 11.13 -1.80 -42.58
C GLY A 152 12.61 -2.10 -42.84
N ARG A 153 13.49 -1.24 -42.34
CA ARG A 153 14.95 -1.33 -42.53
C ARG A 153 15.57 -2.53 -41.80
N SER A 154 15.05 -2.87 -40.63
CA SER A 154 15.65 -3.83 -39.70
C SER A 154 15.23 -5.28 -39.96
N TRP A 155 13.93 -5.53 -40.22
CA TRP A 155 13.36 -6.90 -40.22
C TRP A 155 12.76 -7.34 -41.56
N LEU A 156 12.50 -6.38 -42.47
CA LEU A 156 11.75 -6.62 -43.72
C LEU A 156 12.65 -6.56 -44.96
N ASP A 157 13.75 -5.79 -44.90
CA ASP A 157 14.71 -5.63 -46.01
C ASP A 157 15.98 -6.50 -45.85
N ASN A 158 15.87 -7.71 -45.29
CA ASN A 158 17.01 -8.60 -45.03
C ASN A 158 18.00 -8.74 -46.22
N PRO A 159 17.58 -8.89 -47.50
CA PRO A 159 18.52 -8.96 -48.61
C PRO A 159 19.34 -7.68 -48.82
N ALA A 160 18.74 -6.50 -48.60
CA ALA A 160 19.43 -5.22 -48.73
C ALA A 160 20.32 -4.93 -47.51
N LEU A 161 19.87 -5.30 -46.30
CA LEU A 161 20.69 -5.30 -45.09
C LEU A 161 21.94 -6.17 -45.27
N TYR A 162 21.78 -7.41 -45.75
CA TYR A 162 22.91 -8.33 -45.96
C TYR A 162 23.84 -7.83 -47.07
N ALA A 163 23.30 -7.21 -48.14
CA ALA A 163 24.12 -6.57 -49.17
C ALA A 163 24.94 -5.37 -48.63
N ALA A 164 24.45 -4.68 -47.60
CA ALA A 164 25.18 -3.59 -46.95
C ALA A 164 26.22 -4.10 -45.92
N LEU A 165 25.92 -5.18 -45.19
CA LEU A 165 26.77 -5.68 -44.10
C LEU A 165 27.82 -6.72 -44.52
N ASN A 166 27.51 -7.59 -45.49
CA ASN A 166 28.45 -8.61 -45.97
C ASN A 166 29.81 -8.03 -46.40
N PRO A 167 29.92 -6.89 -47.12
CA PRO A 167 31.21 -6.28 -47.43
C PRO A 167 32.02 -5.85 -46.19
N VAL A 168 31.34 -5.36 -45.15
CA VAL A 168 31.97 -4.95 -43.87
C VAL A 168 32.43 -6.18 -43.08
N ILE A 169 31.66 -7.26 -43.11
CA ILE A 169 32.07 -8.55 -42.55
C ILE A 169 33.32 -9.05 -43.26
N ASP A 170 33.31 -9.10 -44.59
CA ASP A 170 34.40 -9.63 -45.41
C ASP A 170 35.68 -8.76 -45.33
N GLU A 171 35.56 -7.47 -45.00
CA GLU A 171 36.69 -6.55 -44.73
C GLU A 171 37.36 -6.82 -43.38
N HIS A 172 36.58 -7.15 -42.34
CA HIS A 172 37.07 -7.24 -40.96
C HIS A 172 37.25 -8.67 -40.43
N LEU A 173 36.59 -9.67 -41.03
CA LEU A 173 36.45 -11.02 -40.49
C LEU A 173 36.57 -12.07 -41.60
N SER A 174 37.54 -12.98 -41.49
CA SER A 174 37.57 -14.17 -42.36
C SER A 174 36.54 -15.20 -41.90
N TRP A 175 36.03 -16.00 -42.83
CA TRP A 175 35.07 -17.07 -42.49
C TRP A 175 35.66 -18.10 -41.51
N ASP A 176 36.93 -18.47 -41.66
CA ASP A 176 37.62 -19.37 -40.74
C ASP A 176 37.72 -18.79 -39.31
N ALA A 177 37.89 -17.47 -39.19
CA ALA A 177 37.91 -16.77 -37.90
C ALA A 177 36.50 -16.72 -37.28
N ILE A 178 35.46 -16.45 -38.09
CA ILE A 178 34.05 -16.52 -37.68
C ILE A 178 33.72 -17.92 -37.14
N GLN A 179 34.04 -18.98 -37.88
CA GLN A 179 33.78 -20.37 -37.45
C GLN A 179 34.60 -20.82 -36.24
N SER A 180 35.77 -20.20 -36.01
CA SER A 180 36.59 -20.46 -34.82
C SER A 180 36.04 -19.73 -33.59
N ALA A 181 35.63 -18.47 -33.75
CA ALA A 181 35.00 -17.68 -32.70
C ALA A 181 33.60 -18.19 -32.32
N ALA A 182 32.84 -18.74 -33.27
CA ALA A 182 31.53 -19.34 -33.01
C ALA A 182 31.58 -20.50 -32.01
N LYS A 183 32.72 -21.23 -31.92
CA LYS A 183 32.94 -22.29 -30.91
C LYS A 183 33.15 -21.72 -29.51
N ASP A 184 34.00 -20.71 -29.40
CA ASP A 184 34.22 -19.97 -28.16
C ASP A 184 32.92 -19.29 -27.66
N ALA A 185 32.02 -18.93 -28.57
CA ALA A 185 30.70 -18.34 -28.32
C ALA A 185 29.55 -19.36 -28.19
N TRP A 186 29.79 -20.67 -28.41
CA TRP A 186 28.78 -21.75 -28.36
C TRP A 186 27.60 -21.59 -29.35
N ILE A 187 27.84 -21.01 -30.52
CA ILE A 187 26.82 -20.73 -31.55
C ILE A 187 27.18 -21.32 -32.93
N GLU A 188 27.97 -22.40 -32.96
CA GLU A 188 28.44 -23.01 -34.21
C GLU A 188 27.31 -23.35 -35.18
N GLY A 189 26.14 -23.78 -34.66
CA GLY A 189 24.95 -24.10 -35.45
C GLY A 189 24.45 -22.93 -36.30
N LEU A 190 24.47 -21.72 -35.75
CA LEU A 190 24.08 -20.47 -36.45
C LEU A 190 25.12 -20.02 -37.47
N CYS A 191 26.37 -20.47 -37.31
CA CYS A 191 27.53 -20.10 -38.11
C CYS A 191 27.95 -21.19 -39.13
N THR A 192 26.99 -21.98 -39.61
CA THR A 192 27.22 -23.08 -40.58
C THR A 192 27.16 -22.64 -42.04
N ASP A 193 26.32 -21.67 -42.42
CA ASP A 193 26.17 -21.18 -43.80
C ASP A 193 26.84 -19.80 -44.01
N PHE A 194 27.77 -19.75 -44.96
CA PHE A 194 28.46 -18.52 -45.37
C PHE A 194 27.49 -17.44 -45.89
N ASN A 195 26.37 -17.82 -46.52
CA ASN A 195 25.38 -16.86 -47.01
C ASN A 195 24.56 -16.23 -45.88
N ALA A 196 24.43 -16.92 -44.75
CA ALA A 196 23.78 -16.46 -43.53
C ALA A 196 24.73 -15.71 -42.56
N ARG A 197 26.00 -15.51 -42.93
CA ARG A 197 27.06 -14.97 -42.02
C ARG A 197 26.72 -13.65 -41.34
N THR A 198 25.87 -12.81 -41.94
CA THR A 198 25.38 -11.59 -41.28
C THR A 198 24.60 -11.89 -39.99
N SER A 199 23.73 -12.90 -39.95
CA SER A 199 23.01 -13.27 -38.71
C SER A 199 24.00 -13.79 -37.67
N CYS A 200 24.78 -14.81 -38.03
CA CYS A 200 25.84 -15.36 -37.19
C CYS A 200 26.73 -14.29 -36.54
N VAL A 201 27.18 -13.28 -37.30
CA VAL A 201 28.06 -12.22 -36.78
C VAL A 201 27.34 -11.26 -35.83
N LEU A 202 26.05 -10.95 -36.07
CA LEU A 202 25.26 -10.11 -35.17
C LEU A 202 24.91 -10.84 -33.86
N ASP A 203 24.55 -12.13 -33.93
CA ASP A 203 24.31 -12.97 -32.76
C ASP A 203 25.62 -13.16 -31.95
N MET A 204 26.74 -13.39 -32.64
CA MET A 204 28.08 -13.49 -32.03
C MET A 204 28.53 -12.19 -31.37
N TYR A 205 28.16 -11.02 -31.92
CA TYR A 205 28.44 -9.73 -31.28
C TYR A 205 27.74 -9.61 -29.92
N ASP A 206 26.47 -10.03 -29.82
CA ASP A 206 25.73 -9.95 -28.56
C ASP A 206 26.30 -10.89 -27.49
N VAL A 207 26.72 -12.10 -27.88
CA VAL A 207 27.45 -13.03 -27.01
C VAL A 207 28.78 -12.43 -26.55
N ALA A 208 29.58 -11.87 -27.47
CA ALA A 208 30.87 -11.27 -27.15
C ALA A 208 30.75 -10.06 -26.21
N ALA A 209 29.75 -9.19 -26.42
CA ALA A 209 29.47 -8.05 -25.56
C ALA A 209 29.01 -8.48 -24.15
N ALA A 210 28.14 -9.50 -24.06
CA ALA A 210 27.74 -10.08 -22.77
C ALA A 210 28.93 -10.72 -22.05
N PHE A 211 29.81 -11.43 -22.78
CA PHE A 211 31.02 -12.03 -22.22
C PHE A 211 32.05 -10.98 -21.80
N GLU A 212 32.17 -9.85 -22.51
CA GLU A 212 33.02 -8.72 -22.09
C GLU A 212 32.54 -8.16 -20.75
N ALA A 213 31.25 -7.84 -20.65
CA ALA A 213 30.68 -7.26 -19.44
C ALA A 213 30.79 -8.18 -18.21
N ALA A 214 30.63 -9.49 -18.41
CA ALA A 214 30.80 -10.53 -17.38
C ALA A 214 32.27 -10.94 -17.13
N GLY A 215 33.26 -10.32 -17.78
CA GLY A 215 34.68 -10.67 -17.65
C GLY A 215 35.05 -12.07 -18.19
N ARG A 216 34.18 -12.69 -18.99
CA ARG A 216 34.36 -14.02 -19.60
C ARG A 216 35.14 -13.98 -20.91
N LEU A 217 35.13 -12.85 -21.62
CA LEU A 217 35.73 -12.72 -22.96
C LEU A 217 37.25 -13.03 -22.96
N ASP A 218 37.95 -12.78 -21.85
CA ASP A 218 39.38 -13.10 -21.71
C ASP A 218 39.69 -14.60 -21.81
N ASN A 219 38.72 -15.48 -21.49
CA ASN A 219 38.85 -16.93 -21.61
C ASN A 219 38.44 -17.45 -23.00
N ALA A 220 37.85 -16.60 -23.84
CA ALA A 220 37.32 -16.92 -25.16
C ALA A 220 38.26 -16.35 -26.25
N THR A 221 39.41 -17.01 -26.44
CA THR A 221 40.56 -16.46 -27.20
C THR A 221 40.22 -16.07 -28.65
N ASN A 222 39.49 -16.92 -29.37
CA ASN A 222 39.10 -16.66 -30.76
C ASN A 222 38.00 -15.58 -30.82
N LEU A 223 37.03 -15.64 -29.90
CA LEU A 223 35.95 -14.63 -29.80
C LEU A 223 36.51 -13.24 -29.50
N LYS A 224 37.46 -13.15 -28.56
CA LYS A 224 38.18 -11.92 -28.22
C LYS A 224 38.99 -11.38 -29.39
N ALA A 225 39.60 -12.26 -30.19
CA ALA A 225 40.37 -11.85 -31.36
C ALA A 225 39.48 -11.22 -32.46
N VAL A 226 38.25 -11.73 -32.66
CA VAL A 226 37.31 -11.18 -33.66
C VAL A 226 36.48 -10.01 -33.14
N TYR A 227 36.33 -9.83 -31.81
CA TYR A 227 35.41 -8.85 -31.22
C TYR A 227 35.54 -7.42 -31.77
N PRO A 228 36.74 -6.85 -32.03
CA PRO A 228 36.86 -5.55 -32.68
C PRO A 228 36.18 -5.48 -34.06
N GLY A 229 36.26 -6.55 -34.85
CA GLY A 229 35.56 -6.66 -36.14
C GLY A 229 34.05 -6.83 -35.98
N LEU A 230 33.60 -7.58 -34.95
CA LEU A 230 32.18 -7.67 -34.59
C LEU A 230 31.59 -6.28 -34.26
N MET A 231 32.36 -5.44 -33.54
CA MET A 231 31.95 -4.06 -33.25
C MET A 231 31.82 -3.18 -34.49
N GLU A 232 32.66 -3.35 -35.52
CA GLU A 232 32.53 -2.62 -36.79
C GLU A 232 31.29 -3.06 -37.58
N VAL A 233 30.99 -4.36 -37.61
CA VAL A 233 29.79 -4.89 -38.27
C VAL A 233 28.51 -4.43 -37.55
N ASN A 234 28.50 -4.47 -36.21
CA ASN A 234 27.39 -3.91 -35.44
C ASN A 234 27.24 -2.39 -35.67
N ALA A 235 28.34 -1.64 -35.76
CA ALA A 235 28.29 -0.22 -36.10
C ALA A 235 27.71 0.04 -37.50
N ALA A 236 28.03 -0.82 -38.48
CA ALA A 236 27.43 -0.76 -39.81
C ALA A 236 25.93 -1.10 -39.79
N TRP A 237 25.49 -2.03 -38.95
CA TRP A 237 24.06 -2.34 -38.75
C TRP A 237 23.32 -1.13 -38.15
N PHE A 238 23.81 -0.55 -37.06
CA PHE A 238 23.22 0.66 -36.46
C PHE A 238 23.17 1.82 -37.46
N LYS A 239 24.23 2.00 -38.25
CA LYS A 239 24.28 3.01 -39.31
C LYS A 239 23.26 2.77 -40.41
N TYR A 240 23.10 1.52 -40.87
CA TYR A 240 22.11 1.18 -41.91
C TYR A 240 20.68 1.42 -41.45
N VAL A 241 20.34 1.00 -40.22
CA VAL A 241 18.97 1.08 -39.70
C VAL A 241 18.62 2.51 -39.25
N PHE A 242 19.52 3.19 -38.51
CA PHE A 242 19.19 4.41 -37.76
C PHE A 242 19.80 5.71 -38.28
N SER A 243 20.73 5.69 -39.25
CA SER A 243 21.18 6.94 -39.87
C SER A 243 20.05 7.66 -40.60
N TRP A 244 20.14 8.98 -40.61
CA TRP A 244 19.18 9.86 -41.26
C TRP A 244 19.90 10.90 -42.12
N ASN A 245 19.48 11.01 -43.38
CA ASN A 245 20.09 11.89 -44.36
C ASN A 245 19.04 12.84 -44.98
N HIS A 246 19.15 14.13 -44.70
CA HIS A 246 18.31 15.20 -45.27
C HIS A 246 18.24 15.27 -46.82
N THR A 247 19.13 14.57 -47.55
CA THR A 247 19.06 14.45 -49.03
C THR A 247 18.35 13.19 -49.51
N SER A 248 18.12 12.22 -48.63
CA SER A 248 17.33 11.01 -48.93
C SER A 248 15.85 11.35 -48.89
N LYS A 249 15.16 11.19 -50.02
CA LYS A 249 13.70 11.38 -50.10
C LYS A 249 12.95 10.45 -49.12
N LEU A 250 13.47 9.24 -48.90
CA LEU A 250 12.86 8.28 -47.96
C LEU A 250 13.03 8.77 -46.51
N ASP A 251 14.22 9.24 -46.14
CA ASP A 251 14.50 9.71 -44.77
C ASP A 251 13.76 11.01 -44.45
N LEU A 252 13.63 11.92 -45.43
CA LEU A 252 12.75 13.09 -45.30
C LEU A 252 11.28 12.69 -45.12
N THR A 253 10.83 11.64 -45.81
CA THR A 253 9.45 11.14 -45.66
C THR A 253 9.24 10.49 -44.30
N GLN A 254 10.21 9.68 -43.82
CA GLN A 254 10.10 8.88 -42.60
C GLN A 254 10.43 9.63 -41.31
N GLY A 255 11.25 10.68 -41.39
CA GLY A 255 11.88 11.32 -40.22
C GLY A 255 12.97 10.45 -39.58
N SER A 256 13.59 10.96 -38.51
CA SER A 256 14.49 10.18 -37.66
C SER A 256 13.72 9.20 -36.76
N ALA A 257 14.33 8.07 -36.41
CA ALA A 257 13.64 6.97 -35.76
C ALA A 257 13.18 7.26 -34.30
N SER A 258 13.90 8.11 -33.56
CA SER A 258 13.51 8.54 -32.20
C SER A 258 12.88 9.93 -32.17
N GLN A 259 12.33 10.41 -33.29
CA GLN A 259 11.73 11.74 -33.37
C GLN A 259 10.60 11.92 -32.34
N ASN A 260 9.78 10.89 -32.10
CA ASN A 260 8.70 10.94 -31.10
C ASN A 260 9.26 11.26 -29.70
N LEU A 261 10.34 10.60 -29.29
CA LEU A 261 10.98 10.82 -28.00
C LEU A 261 11.62 12.22 -27.90
N ALA A 262 12.29 12.69 -28.95
CA ALA A 262 12.86 14.04 -28.97
C ALA A 262 11.76 15.13 -28.91
N GLN A 263 10.61 14.90 -29.53
CA GLN A 263 9.44 15.78 -29.46
C GLN A 263 8.79 15.76 -28.07
N THR A 264 8.66 14.59 -27.43
CA THR A 264 8.21 14.49 -26.03
C THR A 264 9.18 15.22 -25.09
N MET A 265 10.49 15.08 -25.27
CA MET A 265 11.47 15.82 -24.48
C MET A 265 11.34 17.33 -24.65
N LEU A 266 11.09 17.81 -25.86
CA LEU A 266 10.85 19.22 -26.13
C LEU A 266 9.51 19.69 -25.53
N ALA A 267 8.48 18.85 -25.54
CA ALA A 267 7.20 19.13 -24.89
C ALA A 267 7.37 19.25 -23.36
N ASN A 268 8.13 18.36 -22.72
CA ASN A 268 8.46 18.44 -21.29
C ASN A 268 9.20 19.74 -20.94
N ILE A 269 10.15 20.17 -21.79
CA ILE A 269 10.82 21.47 -21.63
C ILE A 269 9.82 22.62 -21.72
N ASN A 270 8.96 22.62 -22.74
CA ASN A 270 7.95 23.67 -22.92
C ASN A 270 6.94 23.71 -21.76
N ALA A 271 6.53 22.56 -21.24
CA ALA A 271 5.65 22.45 -20.08
C ALA A 271 6.33 23.02 -18.82
N HIS A 272 7.57 22.62 -18.54
CA HIS A 272 8.35 23.10 -17.38
C HIS A 272 8.58 24.62 -17.41
N LEU A 273 8.68 25.23 -18.60
CA LEU A 273 8.77 26.69 -18.76
C LEU A 273 7.45 27.43 -18.45
N LEU A 274 6.31 26.75 -18.53
CA LEU A 274 4.99 27.32 -18.18
C LEU A 274 4.68 27.10 -16.70
N SER A 275 4.95 25.89 -16.19
CA SER A 275 4.84 25.52 -14.79
C SER A 275 5.89 24.45 -14.48
N PRO A 276 6.82 24.67 -13.53
CA PRO A 276 7.78 23.66 -13.13
C PRO A 276 7.10 22.34 -12.75
N SER A 277 7.57 21.27 -13.38
CA SER A 277 7.13 19.88 -13.18
C SER A 277 8.15 19.12 -12.34
N TYR A 278 8.28 17.80 -12.54
CA TYR A 278 9.43 17.00 -12.11
C TYR A 278 10.78 17.68 -12.41
N ASN A 279 11.72 17.52 -11.48
CA ASN A 279 13.12 17.89 -11.67
C ASN A 279 13.81 16.97 -12.69
N MET A 280 13.37 15.71 -12.79
CA MET A 280 13.88 14.75 -13.75
C MET A 280 12.79 13.93 -14.46
N PHE A 281 13.00 13.68 -15.75
CA PHE A 281 12.34 12.62 -16.51
C PHE A 281 13.36 11.54 -16.85
N GLU A 282 13.15 10.31 -16.40
CA GLU A 282 14.01 9.16 -16.66
C GLU A 282 13.32 8.18 -17.62
N TYR A 283 14.07 7.72 -18.62
CA TYR A 283 13.62 6.85 -19.69
C TYR A 283 14.57 5.66 -19.84
N SER A 284 14.20 4.51 -19.27
CA SER A 284 14.95 3.26 -19.39
C SER A 284 14.53 2.50 -20.65
N ALA A 285 15.48 2.33 -21.58
CA ALA A 285 15.19 1.89 -22.93
C ALA A 285 16.33 1.04 -23.53
N HIS A 286 16.45 1.06 -24.85
CA HIS A 286 17.36 0.20 -25.62
C HIS A 286 18.45 1.01 -26.32
N ASP A 287 19.48 0.30 -26.79
CA ASP A 287 20.47 0.81 -27.76
C ASP A 287 19.76 1.34 -29.01
N THR A 288 18.76 0.62 -29.51
CA THR A 288 17.87 1.02 -30.61
C THR A 288 17.04 2.27 -30.31
N THR A 289 16.99 2.75 -29.06
CA THR A 289 16.35 4.02 -28.67
C THR A 289 17.37 5.16 -28.55
N VAL A 290 18.49 4.91 -27.86
CA VAL A 290 19.52 5.92 -27.53
C VAL A 290 20.29 6.37 -28.77
N VAL A 291 20.66 5.43 -29.67
CA VAL A 291 21.41 5.77 -30.89
C VAL A 291 20.62 6.70 -31.81
N PRO A 292 19.38 6.37 -32.24
CA PRO A 292 18.58 7.28 -33.05
C PRO A 292 18.15 8.58 -32.35
N LEU A 293 18.16 8.63 -31.01
CA LEU A 293 17.99 9.90 -30.29
C LEU A 293 19.21 10.82 -30.49
N ALA A 294 20.42 10.29 -30.39
CA ALA A 294 21.64 11.04 -30.74
C ALA A 294 21.65 11.48 -32.22
N VAL A 295 21.18 10.62 -33.15
CA VAL A 295 20.99 10.97 -34.57
C VAL A 295 20.04 12.15 -34.75
N THR A 296 18.96 12.20 -33.96
CA THR A 296 17.98 13.31 -33.95
C THR A 296 18.61 14.61 -33.45
N PHE A 297 19.54 14.54 -32.50
CA PHE A 297 20.39 15.67 -32.09
C PHE A 297 21.58 15.94 -33.02
N GLY A 298 21.66 15.22 -34.15
CA GLY A 298 22.62 15.41 -35.21
C GLY A 298 23.93 14.62 -35.10
N ASP A 299 24.13 13.86 -34.03
CA ASP A 299 25.31 13.01 -33.82
C ASP A 299 25.12 11.66 -34.54
N GLN A 300 25.91 11.44 -35.59
CA GLN A 300 25.95 10.17 -36.34
C GLN A 300 27.36 9.58 -36.38
N GLY A 301 28.21 9.92 -35.39
CA GLY A 301 29.62 9.52 -35.36
C GLY A 301 29.82 8.03 -35.07
N ASN A 302 31.02 7.50 -35.38
CA ASN A 302 31.35 6.10 -35.15
C ASN A 302 31.23 5.67 -33.67
N THR A 303 31.44 6.57 -32.71
CA THR A 303 31.26 6.30 -31.28
C THR A 303 29.79 6.25 -30.87
N THR A 304 28.88 6.76 -31.69
CA THR A 304 27.43 6.77 -31.47
C THR A 304 26.79 5.52 -32.05
N MET A 305 27.28 5.06 -33.21
CA MET A 305 26.87 3.79 -33.82
C MET A 305 27.42 2.54 -33.08
N ARG A 306 28.22 2.72 -32.02
CA ARG A 306 28.69 1.64 -31.13
C ARG A 306 28.15 1.85 -29.71
N PRO A 307 26.88 1.56 -29.43
CA PRO A 307 26.29 1.77 -28.10
C PRO A 307 26.81 0.73 -27.08
N PRO A 308 27.63 1.09 -26.08
CA PRO A 308 27.96 0.17 -24.98
C PRO A 308 26.74 -0.07 -24.08
N PHE A 309 26.82 -1.02 -23.14
CA PHE A 309 25.79 -1.17 -22.11
C PHE A 309 25.71 0.09 -21.25
N ALA A 310 24.51 0.42 -20.75
CA ALA A 310 24.26 1.62 -19.96
C ALA A 310 24.72 2.95 -20.62
N VAL A 311 24.79 3.01 -21.96
CA VAL A 311 24.98 4.27 -22.68
C VAL A 311 23.80 5.20 -22.40
N THR A 312 24.11 6.45 -22.05
CA THR A 312 23.14 7.42 -21.53
C THR A 312 23.29 8.76 -22.23
N ILE A 313 22.16 9.42 -22.48
CA ILE A 313 22.08 10.82 -22.89
C ILE A 313 21.30 11.59 -21.82
N PHE A 314 21.92 12.65 -21.29
CA PHE A 314 21.25 13.67 -20.48
C PHE A 314 20.91 14.88 -21.36
N VAL A 315 19.72 15.44 -21.16
CA VAL A 315 19.21 16.66 -21.77
C VAL A 315 18.88 17.63 -20.63
N GLU A 316 19.77 18.58 -20.38
CA GLU A 316 19.62 19.57 -19.30
C GLU A 316 18.98 20.85 -19.85
N LEU A 317 17.87 21.30 -19.26
CA LEU A 317 17.33 22.64 -19.45
C LEU A 317 18.11 23.61 -18.56
N LEU A 318 18.70 24.64 -19.16
CA LEU A 318 19.53 25.65 -18.49
C LEU A 318 18.90 27.04 -18.61
N GLN A 319 19.04 27.85 -17.56
CA GLN A 319 18.69 29.27 -17.54
C GLN A 319 19.93 30.12 -17.29
N ASP A 320 20.09 31.25 -18.01
CA ASP A 320 21.08 32.27 -17.70
C ASP A 320 20.63 33.10 -16.48
N THR A 321 21.42 33.08 -15.42
CA THR A 321 21.15 33.87 -14.20
C THR A 321 21.30 35.39 -14.41
N ALA A 322 21.93 35.84 -15.50
CA ALA A 322 22.03 37.24 -15.88
C ALA A 322 20.92 37.70 -16.86
N ASP A 323 20.21 36.77 -17.51
CA ASP A 323 19.07 37.04 -18.39
C ASP A 323 18.00 35.96 -18.18
N ALA A 324 16.95 36.28 -17.43
CA ALA A 324 15.85 35.37 -17.14
C ALA A 324 15.10 34.83 -18.38
N SER A 325 15.28 35.47 -19.55
CA SER A 325 14.76 35.01 -20.85
C SER A 325 15.75 34.16 -21.66
N GLY A 326 17.01 34.09 -21.23
CA GLY A 326 18.08 33.28 -21.83
C GLY A 326 17.96 31.81 -21.45
N TRP A 327 17.33 31.01 -22.31
CA TRP A 327 17.16 29.57 -22.13
C TRP A 327 18.02 28.76 -23.10
N TYR A 328 18.66 27.71 -22.57
CA TYR A 328 19.58 26.85 -23.30
C TYR A 328 19.31 25.37 -22.98
N VAL A 329 19.80 24.48 -23.83
CA VAL A 329 19.78 23.02 -23.61
C VAL A 329 21.20 22.50 -23.71
N ARG A 330 21.67 21.74 -22.70
CA ARG A 330 22.95 21.03 -22.74
C ARG A 330 22.71 19.53 -22.95
N LEU A 331 23.38 18.96 -23.93
CA LEU A 331 23.39 17.53 -24.21
C LEU A 331 24.69 16.90 -23.70
N ILE A 332 24.58 15.87 -22.87
CA ILE A 332 25.71 15.10 -22.35
C ILE A 332 25.50 13.63 -22.71
N ARG A 333 26.53 12.99 -23.26
CA ARG A 333 26.53 11.54 -23.50
C ARG A 333 27.70 10.88 -22.79
N GLY A 334 27.46 9.69 -22.25
CA GLY A 334 28.47 8.88 -21.58
C GLY A 334 28.00 7.47 -21.30
N ASN A 335 28.85 6.69 -20.64
CA ASN A 335 28.53 5.37 -20.14
C ASN A 335 29.36 5.06 -18.88
N PRO A 336 28.88 4.14 -18.01
CA PRO A 336 29.67 3.57 -16.93
C PRO A 336 30.91 2.85 -17.45
N VAL A 337 32.03 3.02 -16.75
CA VAL A 337 33.30 2.32 -17.01
C VAL A 337 33.79 1.70 -15.71
N LYS A 338 34.17 0.42 -15.74
CA LYS A 338 34.73 -0.29 -14.58
C LYS A 338 36.11 0.27 -14.26
N THR A 339 36.33 0.68 -13.01
CA THR A 339 37.62 1.19 -12.54
C THR A 339 38.49 0.07 -11.96
N ALA A 340 39.76 0.36 -11.67
CA ALA A 340 40.72 -0.64 -11.20
C ALA A 340 40.38 -1.28 -9.84
N ASN A 341 39.50 -0.68 -9.04
CA ASN A 341 39.02 -1.25 -7.78
C ASN A 341 37.75 -2.12 -7.95
N GLY A 342 37.24 -2.26 -9.18
CA GLY A 342 36.04 -3.04 -9.51
C GLY A 342 34.73 -2.23 -9.59
N THR A 343 34.67 -1.00 -9.08
CA THR A 343 33.45 -0.18 -9.13
C THR A 343 33.23 0.44 -10.52
N TYR A 344 31.98 0.65 -10.89
CA TYR A 344 31.60 1.41 -12.08
C TYR A 344 31.52 2.90 -11.76
N VAL A 345 31.97 3.75 -12.68
CA VAL A 345 31.81 5.20 -12.61
C VAL A 345 31.37 5.71 -13.97
N PHE A 346 30.35 6.57 -14.01
CA PHE A 346 29.91 7.21 -15.25
C PHE A 346 31.01 8.09 -15.85
N ARG A 347 31.34 7.86 -17.12
CA ARG A 347 32.28 8.70 -17.87
C ARG A 347 31.59 9.33 -19.06
N GLN A 348 31.69 10.65 -19.16
CA GLN A 348 31.25 11.36 -20.35
C GLN A 348 32.15 11.01 -21.55
N THR A 349 31.53 10.60 -22.64
CA THR A 349 32.19 10.33 -23.93
C THR A 349 31.96 11.45 -24.95
N GLY A 350 31.07 12.38 -24.64
CA GLY A 350 30.73 13.53 -25.48
C GLY A 350 29.71 13.20 -26.57
N ILE A 351 28.98 14.22 -27.00
CA ILE A 351 27.99 14.15 -28.08
C ILE A 351 28.32 15.20 -29.13
N GLU A 352 28.30 14.82 -30.41
CA GLU A 352 28.49 15.73 -31.54
C GLU A 352 27.16 16.39 -31.93
N ALA A 353 26.56 17.10 -30.97
CA ALA A 353 25.30 17.80 -31.18
C ALA A 353 25.44 18.94 -32.21
N HIS A 354 24.43 19.10 -33.06
CA HIS A 354 24.46 20.07 -34.16
C HIS A 354 23.21 20.97 -34.18
N CYS A 355 23.25 22.04 -33.37
CA CYS A 355 22.20 23.05 -33.30
C CYS A 355 21.98 23.77 -34.66
N ILE A 356 20.83 24.42 -34.83
CA ILE A 356 20.49 25.17 -36.06
C ILE A 356 20.05 26.58 -35.70
N ASP A 357 20.77 27.60 -36.19
CA ASP A 357 20.46 28.99 -35.90
C ASP A 357 19.18 29.51 -36.59
N ALA A 358 18.78 30.74 -36.30
CA ALA A 358 17.61 31.39 -36.89
C ALA A 358 17.71 31.63 -38.41
N ALA A 359 18.92 31.53 -39.01
CA ALA A 359 19.14 31.57 -40.45
C ALA A 359 19.12 30.18 -41.11
N GLY A 360 18.89 29.12 -40.33
CA GLY A 360 18.91 27.73 -40.80
C GLY A 360 20.32 27.15 -40.94
N ILE A 361 21.34 27.81 -40.40
CA ILE A 361 22.73 27.33 -40.48
C ILE A 361 22.97 26.33 -39.35
N ARG A 362 23.31 25.10 -39.74
CA ARG A 362 23.67 24.02 -38.82
C ARG A 362 25.13 24.18 -38.36
N TYR A 363 25.35 24.25 -37.05
CA TYR A 363 26.67 24.38 -36.44
C TYR A 363 26.88 23.35 -35.33
N ARG A 364 28.13 23.03 -34.97
CA ARG A 364 28.43 22.10 -33.87
C ARG A 364 28.33 22.83 -32.53
N ALA A 365 27.57 22.26 -31.59
CA ALA A 365 27.41 22.79 -30.24
C ALA A 365 28.75 22.83 -29.48
N SER A 366 29.06 23.95 -28.83
CA SER A 366 30.18 24.02 -27.88
C SER A 366 29.74 23.41 -26.56
N ALA A 367 30.53 22.46 -26.02
CA ALA A 367 30.19 21.70 -24.81
C ALA A 367 28.79 21.03 -24.81
N GLY A 368 28.22 20.78 -26.00
CA GLY A 368 26.87 20.23 -26.15
C GLY A 368 25.73 21.24 -25.88
N ILE A 369 26.03 22.54 -25.75
CA ILE A 369 25.04 23.59 -25.43
C ILE A 369 24.48 24.21 -26.70
N CYS A 370 23.16 24.27 -26.80
CA CYS A 370 22.38 25.02 -27.81
C CYS A 370 21.50 26.07 -27.10
N PRO A 371 21.30 27.28 -27.66
CA PRO A 371 20.12 28.10 -27.34
C PRO A 371 18.84 27.28 -27.55
N LEU A 372 17.81 27.48 -26.71
CA LEU A 372 16.62 26.63 -26.74
C LEU A 372 15.89 26.67 -28.10
N ASP A 373 15.86 27.82 -28.77
CA ASP A 373 15.29 27.91 -30.12
C ASP A 373 16.13 27.23 -31.19
N ASP A 374 17.45 27.16 -31.02
CA ASP A 374 18.32 26.40 -31.91
C ASP A 374 18.20 24.89 -31.68
N PHE A 375 17.94 24.49 -30.43
CA PHE A 375 17.60 23.12 -30.06
C PHE A 375 16.24 22.70 -30.66
N ARG A 376 15.21 23.56 -30.58
CA ARG A 376 13.91 23.38 -31.23
C ARG A 376 14.08 23.12 -32.73
N ARG A 377 14.81 24.01 -33.44
CA ARG A 377 15.10 23.85 -34.88
C ARG A 377 15.89 22.58 -35.20
N MET A 378 16.86 22.21 -34.36
CA MET A 378 17.63 20.96 -34.51
C MET A 378 16.72 19.72 -34.41
N VAL A 379 15.83 19.67 -33.42
CA VAL A 379 14.88 18.55 -33.27
C VAL A 379 13.89 18.54 -34.45
N ASP A 380 13.38 19.69 -34.89
CA ASP A 380 12.47 19.77 -36.04
C ASP A 380 13.13 19.45 -37.39
N TYR A 381 14.45 19.57 -37.52
CA TYR A 381 15.19 19.30 -38.77
C TYR A 381 15.02 17.87 -39.29
N SER A 382 14.85 16.90 -38.40
CA SER A 382 14.60 15.50 -38.75
C SER A 382 13.15 15.04 -38.53
N ARG A 383 12.21 15.99 -38.36
CA ARG A 383 10.78 15.71 -38.36
C ARG A 383 10.34 15.16 -39.72
N PRO A 384 9.44 14.16 -39.78
CA PRO A 384 8.87 13.70 -41.04
C PRO A 384 8.25 14.85 -41.84
N ALA A 385 8.55 14.93 -43.14
CA ALA A 385 8.05 15.96 -44.04
C ALA A 385 6.58 15.78 -44.45
N VAL A 386 5.95 14.66 -44.03
CA VAL A 386 4.54 14.35 -44.24
C VAL A 386 3.90 13.88 -42.94
N ALA A 387 2.60 14.12 -42.78
CA ALA A 387 1.82 13.57 -41.68
C ALA A 387 1.97 12.04 -41.63
N GLU A 388 2.14 11.49 -40.42
CA GLU A 388 2.34 10.05 -40.19
C GLU A 388 3.54 9.46 -40.96
N GLY A 389 4.55 10.27 -41.31
CA GLY A 389 5.66 9.81 -42.16
C GLY A 389 6.43 8.59 -41.61
N HIS A 390 6.46 8.39 -40.29
CA HIS A 390 7.00 7.19 -39.66
C HIS A 390 6.27 5.88 -40.05
N CYS A 391 5.04 5.97 -40.55
CA CYS A 391 4.24 4.88 -41.13
C CYS A 391 4.60 4.56 -42.59
N ALA A 392 5.38 5.41 -43.26
CA ALA A 392 5.71 5.24 -44.67
C ALA A 392 6.67 4.05 -44.86
N MET A 393 6.24 3.09 -45.67
CA MET A 393 7.00 1.89 -46.05
C MET A 393 7.28 1.88 -47.55
N THR A 394 8.36 1.23 -47.98
CA THR A 394 8.56 0.93 -49.40
C THR A 394 7.62 -0.20 -49.85
N GLN A 395 7.36 -0.30 -51.14
CA GLN A 395 6.54 -1.38 -51.70
C GLN A 395 7.13 -2.77 -51.38
N ALA A 396 8.45 -2.89 -51.32
CA ALA A 396 9.14 -4.12 -50.94
C ALA A 396 8.91 -4.46 -49.47
N GLN A 397 9.15 -3.51 -48.55
CA GLN A 397 8.92 -3.67 -47.11
C GLN A 397 7.49 -4.11 -46.81
N TYR A 398 6.49 -3.43 -47.41
CA TYR A 398 5.08 -3.78 -47.20
C TYR A 398 4.74 -5.18 -47.74
N SER A 399 5.30 -5.56 -48.89
CA SER A 399 5.10 -6.91 -49.46
C SER A 399 5.76 -7.99 -48.59
N ASN A 400 6.92 -7.71 -48.01
CA ASN A 400 7.67 -8.61 -47.13
C ASN A 400 7.03 -8.79 -45.74
N MET A 401 6.10 -7.92 -45.34
CA MET A 401 5.28 -8.16 -44.14
C MET A 401 4.27 -9.30 -44.35
N GLY A 402 3.89 -9.60 -45.60
CA GLY A 402 2.92 -10.64 -45.93
C GLY A 402 1.50 -10.36 -45.45
N CYS A 403 1.13 -9.10 -45.25
CA CYS A 403 -0.15 -8.74 -44.65
C CYS A 403 -1.34 -9.15 -45.54
N PRO A 404 -2.37 -9.83 -44.99
CA PRO A 404 -3.65 -9.96 -45.68
C PRO A 404 -4.18 -8.55 -45.94
N ARG A 405 -4.51 -8.22 -47.19
CA ARG A 405 -5.06 -6.91 -47.54
C ARG A 405 -6.44 -6.70 -46.94
N THR A 406 -7.19 -7.80 -46.83
CA THR A 406 -8.59 -7.81 -46.39
C THR A 406 -8.90 -9.13 -45.68
N ILE A 407 -9.98 -9.17 -44.90
CA ILE A 407 -10.50 -10.42 -44.31
C ILE A 407 -10.77 -11.52 -45.36
N ALA A 408 -11.10 -11.13 -46.60
CA ALA A 408 -11.35 -12.07 -47.71
C ALA A 408 -10.11 -12.87 -48.14
N ASP A 409 -8.90 -12.50 -47.71
CA ASP A 409 -7.69 -13.31 -47.89
C ASP A 409 -7.69 -14.58 -47.00
N ASN A 410 -8.62 -14.67 -46.03
CA ASN A 410 -8.81 -15.77 -45.06
C ASN A 410 -7.50 -16.27 -44.43
N LYS A 411 -6.68 -15.33 -43.95
CA LYS A 411 -5.39 -15.59 -43.31
C LYS A 411 -5.30 -14.81 -42.00
N PRO A 412 -4.72 -15.37 -40.93
CA PRO A 412 -4.45 -14.63 -39.71
C PRO A 412 -3.46 -13.50 -39.97
N VAL A 413 -3.59 -12.40 -39.23
CA VAL A 413 -2.72 -11.22 -39.34
C VAL A 413 -1.34 -11.57 -38.72
N PRO A 414 -0.23 -11.56 -39.49
CA PRO A 414 1.09 -11.80 -38.93
C PRO A 414 1.47 -10.72 -37.92
N SER A 415 2.25 -11.05 -36.88
CA SER A 415 2.60 -10.09 -35.81
C SER A 415 3.23 -8.78 -36.30
N ARG A 416 3.98 -8.83 -37.40
CA ARG A 416 4.56 -7.62 -38.06
C ARG A 416 3.49 -6.70 -38.64
N CYS A 417 2.44 -7.28 -39.19
CA CYS A 417 1.27 -6.56 -39.69
C CYS A 417 0.42 -6.03 -38.53
N TRP A 418 0.27 -6.79 -37.45
CA TRP A 418 -0.39 -6.32 -36.24
C TRP A 418 0.30 -5.06 -35.69
N ILE A 419 1.63 -5.09 -35.51
CA ILE A 419 2.43 -3.94 -35.07
C ILE A 419 2.25 -2.75 -36.03
N TYR A 420 2.33 -2.97 -37.36
CA TYR A 420 2.11 -1.92 -38.35
C TYR A 420 0.72 -1.27 -38.22
N ARG A 421 -0.33 -2.09 -38.08
CA ARG A 421 -1.72 -1.64 -38.04
C ARG A 421 -2.06 -0.93 -36.73
N TYR A 422 -1.51 -1.40 -35.61
CA TYR A 422 -1.59 -0.73 -34.31
C TYR A 422 -0.89 0.64 -34.34
N ALA A 423 0.33 0.70 -34.89
CA ALA A 423 1.11 1.93 -34.99
C ALA A 423 0.50 2.97 -35.96
N CYS A 424 -0.18 2.49 -37.01
CA CYS A 424 -0.59 3.29 -38.16
C CYS A 424 -2.02 2.93 -38.65
N PRO A 425 -3.05 3.05 -37.79
CA PRO A 425 -4.41 2.59 -38.11
C PRO A 425 -5.01 3.30 -39.34
N SER A 426 -4.72 4.58 -39.51
CA SER A 426 -5.10 5.41 -40.68
C SER A 426 -4.44 5.01 -42.01
N LYS A 427 -3.47 4.09 -41.99
CA LYS A 427 -2.76 3.53 -43.15
C LYS A 427 -2.84 1.99 -43.20
N ALA A 428 -3.54 1.38 -42.25
CA ALA A 428 -3.60 -0.06 -42.04
C ALA A 428 -4.35 -0.83 -43.14
N CYS A 429 -5.35 -0.19 -43.74
CA CYS A 429 -6.33 -0.78 -44.63
C CYS A 429 -6.47 0.01 -45.95
N PRO A 430 -6.92 -0.66 -47.04
CA PRO A 430 -7.34 0.04 -48.26
C PRO A 430 -8.46 1.06 -47.97
N VAL A 431 -8.60 2.08 -48.82
CA VAL A 431 -9.51 3.24 -48.62
C VAL A 431 -10.99 2.85 -48.37
N THR A 432 -11.42 1.68 -48.82
CA THR A 432 -12.79 1.16 -48.68
C THR A 432 -12.90 0.06 -47.60
N TYR A 433 -11.96 0.00 -46.66
CA TYR A 433 -11.86 -1.03 -45.62
C TYR A 433 -11.52 -0.41 -44.26
N ILE A 434 -12.17 -0.91 -43.21
CA ILE A 434 -12.01 -0.47 -41.82
C ILE A 434 -11.10 -1.46 -41.09
N LEU A 435 -10.21 -0.96 -40.23
CA LEU A 435 -9.39 -1.77 -39.34
C LEU A 435 -10.22 -2.19 -38.13
N SER A 436 -10.39 -3.49 -37.92
CA SER A 436 -10.98 -4.04 -36.69
C SER A 436 -9.99 -3.89 -35.52
N ALA A 437 -10.46 -3.38 -34.38
CA ALA A 437 -9.64 -3.27 -33.18
C ALA A 437 -9.35 -4.62 -32.52
N ALA A 438 -10.25 -5.60 -32.65
CA ALA A 438 -10.13 -6.91 -32.00
C ALA A 438 -9.04 -7.78 -32.63
N ASP A 439 -9.09 -7.98 -33.96
CA ASP A 439 -8.21 -8.92 -34.69
C ASP A 439 -7.21 -8.23 -35.63
N HIS A 440 -7.30 -6.91 -35.77
CA HIS A 440 -6.48 -6.10 -36.67
C HIS A 440 -6.57 -6.53 -38.15
N GLN A 441 -7.69 -7.14 -38.56
CA GLN A 441 -8.04 -7.38 -39.98
C GLN A 441 -8.64 -6.13 -40.61
N CYS A 442 -8.61 -6.10 -41.95
CA CYS A 442 -9.31 -5.09 -42.73
C CYS A 442 -10.63 -5.65 -43.27
N TYR A 443 -11.74 -5.21 -42.70
CA TYR A 443 -13.10 -5.57 -43.13
C TYR A 443 -13.60 -4.57 -44.17
N PRO A 444 -14.44 -4.98 -45.14
CA PRO A 444 -15.06 -4.03 -46.06
C PRO A 444 -15.77 -2.93 -45.28
N GLY A 445 -15.40 -1.67 -45.52
CA GLY A 445 -16.18 -0.54 -45.01
C GLY A 445 -17.50 -0.49 -45.78
N ALA A 446 -18.60 -0.21 -45.09
CA ALA A 446 -19.93 -0.11 -45.69
C ALA A 446 -19.91 0.89 -46.87
N GLY A 447 -20.02 0.39 -48.12
CA GLY A 447 -19.92 1.27 -49.28
C GLY A 447 -19.68 0.67 -50.69
N ILE A 448 -19.43 -0.63 -50.88
CA ILE A 448 -19.37 -1.24 -52.23
C ILE A 448 -20.06 -2.62 -52.27
N PRO A 449 -21.20 -2.77 -52.96
CA PRO A 449 -21.80 -4.06 -53.23
C PRO A 449 -20.98 -4.81 -54.29
N ASN A 450 -20.62 -6.07 -54.01
CA ASN A 450 -20.09 -6.96 -55.04
C ASN A 450 -21.22 -7.83 -55.61
N SER A 451 -21.31 -7.89 -56.94
CA SER A 451 -22.54 -8.27 -57.62
C SER A 451 -22.89 -9.76 -57.56
N SER A 452 -23.96 -10.12 -56.83
CA SER A 452 -24.89 -11.17 -57.28
C SER A 452 -26.26 -11.11 -56.57
N SER A 453 -27.22 -10.48 -57.23
CA SER A 453 -28.68 -10.64 -57.06
C SER A 453 -29.27 -10.66 -55.63
N SER A 454 -29.77 -9.53 -55.15
CA SER A 454 -31.22 -9.27 -55.09
C SER A 454 -31.50 -7.79 -54.81
N SER A 455 -32.76 -7.36 -54.84
CA SER A 455 -33.20 -5.96 -54.89
C SER A 455 -32.75 -5.08 -53.71
N GLU A 456 -31.73 -4.26 -53.90
CA GLU A 456 -31.34 -3.15 -53.03
C GLU A 456 -32.16 -1.87 -53.32
N GLY A 457 -32.47 -1.10 -52.28
CA GLY A 457 -33.18 0.19 -52.38
C GLY A 457 -32.40 1.31 -51.68
N THR A 458 -31.44 1.93 -52.37
CA THR A 458 -30.65 3.05 -51.84
C THR A 458 -31.43 4.37 -51.92
N THR A 459 -31.56 5.10 -50.80
CA THR A 459 -32.13 6.45 -50.76
C THR A 459 -31.05 7.48 -50.46
N ALA A 460 -30.83 8.42 -51.39
CA ALA A 460 -29.68 9.33 -51.35
C ALA A 460 -29.94 10.70 -50.69
N SER A 461 -31.19 11.02 -50.36
CA SER A 461 -31.63 12.13 -49.49
C SER A 461 -33.15 12.05 -49.31
N SER A 462 -33.65 12.19 -48.08
CA SER A 462 -35.06 12.37 -47.74
C SER A 462 -35.18 13.36 -46.58
N SER A 463 -36.37 13.88 -46.28
CA SER A 463 -36.62 14.45 -44.94
C SER A 463 -36.64 13.32 -43.92
N ASP A 464 -37.42 12.27 -44.19
CA ASP A 464 -37.65 11.19 -43.26
C ASP A 464 -37.49 9.84 -43.99
N VAL A 465 -36.86 8.88 -43.33
CA VAL A 465 -36.69 7.51 -43.83
C VAL A 465 -37.36 6.55 -42.86
N THR A 466 -38.40 5.85 -43.32
CA THR A 466 -39.13 4.86 -42.53
C THR A 466 -39.07 3.49 -43.20
N THR A 467 -38.37 2.54 -42.58
CA THR A 467 -38.10 1.20 -43.11
C THR A 467 -38.76 0.14 -42.23
N THR A 468 -39.88 -0.43 -42.70
CA THR A 468 -40.66 -1.40 -41.90
C THR A 468 -40.14 -2.84 -41.97
N SER A 469 -39.52 -3.23 -43.10
CA SER A 469 -38.88 -4.54 -43.29
C SER A 469 -37.92 -4.48 -44.48
N SER A 470 -36.63 -4.70 -44.25
CA SER A 470 -35.56 -4.72 -45.26
C SER A 470 -34.54 -5.82 -44.96
N SER A 471 -33.74 -6.25 -45.95
CA SER A 471 -32.53 -7.01 -45.66
C SER A 471 -31.42 -6.08 -45.15
N GLU A 472 -31.23 -4.93 -45.82
CA GLU A 472 -30.23 -3.93 -45.46
C GLU A 472 -30.83 -2.52 -45.63
N GLY A 473 -30.49 -1.60 -44.74
CA GLY A 473 -30.91 -0.20 -44.80
C GLY A 473 -29.73 0.75 -44.60
N THR A 474 -29.27 1.38 -45.69
CA THR A 474 -28.16 2.34 -45.67
C THR A 474 -28.69 3.76 -45.95
N THR A 475 -28.59 4.64 -44.95
CA THR A 475 -29.01 6.05 -45.05
C THR A 475 -27.81 6.98 -44.95
N ALA A 476 -27.50 7.68 -46.04
CA ALA A 476 -26.38 8.62 -46.09
C ALA A 476 -26.68 9.95 -45.37
N SER A 477 -27.90 10.47 -45.51
CA SER A 477 -28.35 11.69 -44.82
C SER A 477 -29.89 11.79 -44.81
N SER A 478 -30.46 12.07 -43.64
CA SER A 478 -31.90 12.29 -43.37
C SER A 478 -32.03 13.32 -42.24
N SER A 479 -33.25 13.83 -41.95
CA SER A 479 -33.53 14.24 -40.56
C SER A 479 -33.65 12.96 -39.74
N ASP A 480 -34.73 12.22 -39.89
CA ASP A 480 -35.01 11.09 -39.02
C ASP A 480 -34.94 9.75 -39.77
N VAL A 481 -34.41 8.72 -39.10
CA VAL A 481 -34.34 7.34 -39.57
C VAL A 481 -35.06 6.45 -38.56
N THR A 482 -36.15 5.81 -38.99
CA THR A 482 -36.90 4.84 -38.17
C THR A 482 -36.94 3.49 -38.87
N THR A 483 -36.28 2.49 -38.29
CA THR A 483 -36.27 1.11 -38.81
C THR A 483 -36.92 0.15 -37.83
N ALA A 484 -37.98 -0.54 -38.26
CA ALA A 484 -38.73 -1.48 -37.41
C ALA A 484 -38.10 -2.88 -37.39
N SER A 485 -37.55 -3.35 -38.52
CA SER A 485 -36.86 -4.63 -38.64
C SER A 485 -35.95 -4.62 -39.87
N SER A 486 -34.66 -4.86 -39.69
CA SER A 486 -33.67 -5.11 -40.76
C SER A 486 -32.77 -6.29 -40.37
N SER A 487 -31.89 -6.76 -41.25
CA SER A 487 -30.63 -7.33 -40.77
C SER A 487 -29.79 -6.14 -40.32
N ASP A 488 -29.31 -5.33 -41.26
CA ASP A 488 -28.34 -4.28 -40.92
C ASP A 488 -28.90 -2.88 -41.17
N VAL A 489 -28.52 -1.94 -40.30
CA VAL A 489 -28.85 -0.52 -40.38
C VAL A 489 -27.56 0.29 -40.30
N THR A 490 -27.23 1.01 -41.36
CA THR A 490 -26.09 1.94 -41.40
C THR A 490 -26.57 3.37 -41.63
N THR A 491 -26.34 4.25 -40.67
CA THR A 491 -26.66 5.68 -40.77
C THR A 491 -25.40 6.53 -40.66
N THR A 492 -25.10 7.30 -41.71
CA THR A 492 -23.91 8.17 -41.71
C THR A 492 -24.17 9.50 -41.00
N SER A 493 -25.35 10.10 -41.20
CA SER A 493 -25.73 11.35 -40.53
C SER A 493 -27.25 11.49 -40.45
N SER A 494 -27.77 11.75 -39.25
CA SER A 494 -29.19 12.04 -38.97
C SER A 494 -29.31 13.09 -37.86
N SER A 495 -30.51 13.64 -37.63
CA SER A 495 -30.93 13.98 -36.26
C SER A 495 -31.11 12.68 -35.50
N ASP A 496 -32.23 11.98 -35.71
CA ASP A 496 -32.61 10.90 -34.79
C ASP A 496 -32.62 9.53 -35.50
N VAL A 497 -31.97 8.54 -34.89
CA VAL A 497 -31.95 7.14 -35.35
C VAL A 497 -32.70 6.27 -34.36
N THR A 498 -33.81 5.67 -34.78
CA THR A 498 -34.58 4.71 -33.98
C THR A 498 -34.63 3.35 -34.67
N THR A 499 -34.01 2.34 -34.08
CA THR A 499 -34.00 0.95 -34.59
C THR A 499 -34.65 0.01 -33.58
N ALA A 500 -35.78 -0.62 -33.95
CA ALA A 500 -36.51 -1.50 -33.04
C ALA A 500 -35.94 -2.93 -32.99
N SER A 501 -35.41 -3.44 -34.10
CA SER A 501 -34.76 -4.76 -34.18
C SER A 501 -33.83 -4.84 -35.39
N SER A 502 -32.59 -5.26 -35.16
CA SER A 502 -31.56 -5.52 -36.19
C SER A 502 -30.70 -6.72 -35.79
N SER A 503 -29.89 -7.25 -36.72
CA SER A 503 -28.56 -7.73 -36.35
C SER A 503 -27.73 -6.50 -35.97
N ASP A 504 -27.21 -5.77 -36.95
CA ASP A 504 -26.15 -4.80 -36.67
C ASP A 504 -26.59 -3.36 -36.94
N VAL A 505 -26.35 -2.48 -35.97
CA VAL A 505 -26.69 -1.04 -36.04
C VAL A 505 -25.40 -0.23 -35.98
N THR A 506 -25.07 0.47 -37.06
CA THR A 506 -23.91 1.36 -37.14
C THR A 506 -24.34 2.80 -37.39
N THR A 507 -24.12 3.68 -36.41
CA THR A 507 -24.39 5.12 -36.54
C THR A 507 -23.10 5.92 -36.41
N ALA A 508 -22.71 6.62 -37.48
CA ALA A 508 -21.48 7.43 -37.48
C ALA A 508 -21.69 8.81 -36.82
N SER A 509 -22.85 9.43 -36.98
CA SER A 509 -23.20 10.72 -36.35
C SER A 509 -24.73 10.90 -36.25
N SER A 510 -25.21 11.22 -35.05
CA SER A 510 -26.63 11.55 -34.76
C SER A 510 -26.73 12.67 -33.71
N SER A 511 -27.91 13.28 -33.53
CA SER A 511 -28.28 13.83 -32.22
C SER A 511 -28.58 12.70 -31.25
N ASP A 512 -29.55 11.83 -31.60
CA ASP A 512 -30.01 10.77 -30.71
C ASP A 512 -29.98 9.39 -31.41
N VAL A 513 -29.53 8.36 -30.71
CA VAL A 513 -29.57 6.95 -31.18
C VAL A 513 -30.34 6.10 -30.18
N THR A 514 -31.44 5.48 -30.62
CA THR A 514 -32.25 4.55 -29.83
C THR A 514 -32.31 3.18 -30.51
N THR A 515 -31.70 2.17 -29.91
CA THR A 515 -31.74 0.76 -30.37
C THR A 515 -32.48 -0.10 -29.35
N THR A 516 -33.55 -0.79 -29.77
CA THR A 516 -34.39 -1.60 -28.84
C THR A 516 -34.03 -3.09 -28.82
N SER A 517 -33.37 -3.58 -29.87
CA SER A 517 -32.76 -4.92 -29.92
C SER A 517 -31.74 -5.00 -31.07
N SER A 518 -30.55 -5.56 -30.79
CA SER A 518 -29.48 -5.78 -31.77
C SER A 518 -28.64 -7.03 -31.42
N SER A 519 -27.84 -7.54 -32.37
CA SER A 519 -26.62 -8.30 -32.02
C SER A 519 -25.50 -7.32 -31.68
N GLU A 520 -25.21 -6.37 -32.55
CA GLU A 520 -24.14 -5.39 -32.36
C GLU A 520 -24.65 -3.96 -32.57
N GLY A 521 -24.32 -3.05 -31.65
CA GLY A 521 -24.62 -1.63 -31.74
C GLY A 521 -23.35 -0.78 -31.66
N THR A 522 -22.95 -0.16 -32.77
CA THR A 522 -21.79 0.74 -32.83
C THR A 522 -22.22 2.18 -33.08
N THR A 523 -21.95 3.08 -32.14
CA THR A 523 -22.15 4.52 -32.30
C THR A 523 -20.82 5.27 -32.20
N THR A 524 -20.44 5.99 -33.26
CA THR A 524 -19.18 6.75 -33.27
C THR A 524 -19.31 8.09 -32.56
N SER A 525 -20.39 8.83 -32.85
CA SER A 525 -20.69 10.12 -32.25
C SER A 525 -22.20 10.30 -32.09
N SER A 526 -22.66 10.65 -30.89
CA SER A 526 -24.05 11.06 -30.60
C SER A 526 -24.07 12.18 -29.57
N SER A 527 -25.24 12.78 -29.35
CA SER A 527 -25.54 13.45 -28.07
C SER A 527 -25.94 12.38 -27.06
N ASP A 528 -26.94 11.58 -27.41
CA ASP A 528 -27.49 10.53 -26.53
C ASP A 528 -27.47 9.17 -27.25
N VAL A 529 -27.13 8.10 -26.53
CA VAL A 529 -27.22 6.71 -27.00
C VAL A 529 -28.03 5.90 -25.99
N THR A 530 -29.17 5.34 -26.42
CA THR A 530 -29.99 4.42 -25.63
C THR A 530 -30.06 3.07 -26.32
N THR A 531 -29.46 2.03 -25.72
CA THR A 531 -29.54 0.65 -26.22
C THR A 531 -30.19 -0.27 -25.20
N ALA A 532 -31.29 -0.90 -25.59
CA ALA A 532 -31.86 -2.04 -24.89
C ALA A 532 -31.56 -3.34 -25.65
N SER A 533 -31.21 -4.41 -24.94
CA SER A 533 -31.09 -5.77 -25.47
C SER A 533 -30.14 -5.91 -26.67
N SER A 534 -28.82 -5.77 -26.43
CA SER A 534 -27.78 -6.11 -27.41
C SER A 534 -26.98 -7.34 -26.96
N SER A 535 -26.20 -7.99 -27.83
CA SER A 535 -24.99 -8.66 -27.35
C SER A 535 -23.98 -7.56 -27.02
N ASP A 536 -23.55 -6.81 -28.03
CA ASP A 536 -22.43 -5.88 -27.87
C ASP A 536 -22.87 -4.44 -28.13
N VAL A 537 -22.35 -3.50 -27.33
CA VAL A 537 -22.55 -2.05 -27.50
C VAL A 537 -21.21 -1.33 -27.42
N THR A 538 -20.82 -0.68 -28.51
CA THR A 538 -19.62 0.16 -28.58
C THR A 538 -20.00 1.62 -28.84
N THR A 539 -19.67 2.51 -27.91
CA THR A 539 -19.86 3.96 -28.08
C THR A 539 -18.53 4.69 -27.96
N ALA A 540 -18.09 5.32 -29.05
CA ALA A 540 -16.79 6.01 -29.08
C ALA A 540 -16.85 7.44 -28.51
N SER A 541 -17.94 8.17 -28.75
CA SER A 541 -18.18 9.51 -28.20
C SER A 541 -19.68 9.78 -28.04
N SER A 542 -20.11 10.17 -26.85
CA SER A 542 -21.48 10.61 -26.54
C SER A 542 -21.44 11.73 -25.50
N SER A 543 -22.57 12.39 -25.26
CA SER A 543 -22.83 13.01 -23.95
C SER A 543 -23.27 11.91 -23.00
N ASP A 544 -24.40 11.27 -23.32
CA ASP A 544 -25.02 10.27 -22.44
C ASP A 544 -25.07 8.90 -23.13
N VAL A 545 -24.82 7.82 -22.38
CA VAL A 545 -24.91 6.43 -22.84
C VAL A 545 -25.72 5.62 -21.83
N THR A 546 -26.90 5.16 -22.22
CA THR A 546 -27.75 4.26 -21.42
C THR A 546 -27.83 2.89 -22.09
N THR A 547 -27.31 1.86 -21.42
CA THR A 547 -27.40 0.46 -21.86
C THR A 547 -28.22 -0.38 -20.88
N THR A 548 -29.10 -1.22 -21.40
CA THR A 548 -29.95 -2.12 -20.60
C THR A 548 -29.90 -3.52 -21.17
N SER A 549 -29.45 -4.49 -20.36
CA SER A 549 -29.39 -5.91 -20.73
C SER A 549 -28.55 -6.14 -21.99
N SER A 550 -27.26 -5.79 -21.93
CA SER A 550 -26.28 -6.19 -22.94
C SER A 550 -25.47 -7.39 -22.45
N SER A 551 -24.70 -8.03 -23.33
CA SER A 551 -23.50 -8.76 -22.90
C SER A 551 -22.43 -7.72 -22.58
N ASP A 552 -21.79 -7.17 -23.60
CA ASP A 552 -20.56 -6.40 -23.41
C ASP A 552 -20.76 -4.94 -23.83
N VAL A 553 -20.40 -4.02 -22.93
CA VAL A 553 -20.56 -2.57 -23.10
C VAL A 553 -19.19 -1.92 -23.08
N THR A 554 -18.81 -1.25 -24.17
CA THR A 554 -17.56 -0.49 -24.27
C THR A 554 -17.85 0.98 -24.59
N THR A 555 -17.51 1.87 -23.65
CA THR A 555 -17.66 3.32 -23.81
C THR A 555 -16.30 4.00 -23.73
N ALA A 556 -15.85 4.65 -24.81
CA ALA A 556 -14.50 5.24 -24.87
C ALA A 556 -14.43 6.68 -24.33
N SER A 557 -15.46 7.49 -24.55
CA SER A 557 -15.56 8.87 -24.06
C SER A 557 -17.03 9.27 -23.94
N SER A 558 -17.49 9.61 -22.75
CA SER A 558 -18.82 10.18 -22.54
C SER A 558 -18.81 11.18 -21.39
N SER A 559 -19.91 11.91 -21.21
CA SER A 559 -20.22 12.49 -19.90
C SER A 559 -20.68 11.33 -19.01
N ASP A 560 -21.88 10.84 -19.24
CA ASP A 560 -22.56 9.96 -18.29
C ASP A 560 -22.84 8.58 -18.91
N VAL A 561 -22.42 7.52 -18.21
CA VAL A 561 -22.58 6.13 -18.64
C VAL A 561 -23.47 5.40 -17.63
N THR A 562 -24.61 4.87 -18.07
CA THR A 562 -25.55 4.12 -17.25
C THR A 562 -25.75 2.71 -17.81
N THR A 563 -25.17 1.71 -17.16
CA THR A 563 -25.31 0.29 -17.53
C THR A 563 -26.21 -0.43 -16.53
N THR A 564 -27.42 -0.83 -16.93
CA THR A 564 -28.38 -1.47 -16.02
C THR A 564 -28.12 -2.97 -15.83
N SER A 565 -27.59 -3.65 -16.85
CA SER A 565 -27.21 -5.08 -16.78
C SER A 565 -26.25 -5.42 -17.92
N SER A 566 -25.08 -5.99 -17.59
CA SER A 566 -24.04 -6.49 -18.52
C SER A 566 -23.40 -7.81 -18.04
N SER A 567 -22.72 -8.53 -18.93
CA SER A 567 -21.60 -9.40 -18.53
C SER A 567 -20.38 -8.54 -18.22
N GLU A 568 -19.91 -7.76 -19.19
CA GLU A 568 -18.72 -6.92 -19.05
C GLU A 568 -19.05 -5.44 -19.34
N GLY A 569 -18.62 -4.53 -18.47
CA GLY A 569 -18.74 -3.09 -18.66
C GLY A 569 -17.38 -2.41 -18.63
N THR A 570 -16.92 -1.89 -19.77
CA THR A 570 -15.64 -1.17 -19.90
C THR A 570 -15.87 0.31 -20.21
N THR A 571 -15.42 1.19 -19.33
CA THR A 571 -15.45 2.65 -19.54
C THR A 571 -14.03 3.21 -19.56
N THR A 572 -13.62 3.82 -20.67
CA THR A 572 -12.26 4.37 -20.79
C THR A 572 -12.16 5.79 -20.23
N SER A 573 -13.19 6.62 -20.44
CA SER A 573 -13.26 8.00 -19.93
C SER A 573 -14.72 8.46 -19.80
N SER A 574 -15.11 8.88 -18.59
CA SER A 574 -16.43 9.44 -18.25
C SER A 574 -16.32 10.61 -17.27
N SER A 575 -17.36 11.45 -17.15
CA SER A 575 -17.61 12.17 -15.89
C SER A 575 -18.21 11.21 -14.86
N GLU A 576 -19.34 10.59 -15.18
CA GLU A 576 -20.04 9.68 -14.25
C GLU A 576 -20.25 8.30 -14.89
N GLY A 577 -19.90 7.23 -14.17
CA GLY A 577 -20.10 5.85 -14.60
C GLY A 577 -20.94 5.07 -13.58
N THR A 578 -22.22 4.84 -13.90
CA THR A 578 -23.16 4.08 -13.06
C THR A 578 -23.45 2.69 -13.64
N THR A 579 -23.12 1.64 -12.89
CA THR A 579 -23.44 0.25 -13.24
C THR A 579 -24.34 -0.39 -12.18
N ALA A 580 -25.57 -0.73 -12.53
CA ALA A 580 -26.51 -1.35 -11.60
C ALA A 580 -26.23 -2.85 -11.37
N SER A 581 -25.78 -3.56 -12.40
CA SER A 581 -25.37 -4.98 -12.32
C SER A 581 -24.42 -5.31 -13.47
N SER A 582 -23.25 -5.88 -13.15
CA SER A 582 -22.37 -6.53 -14.14
C SER A 582 -21.88 -7.89 -13.61
N SER A 583 -21.14 -8.64 -14.44
CA SER A 583 -20.16 -9.58 -13.90
C SER A 583 -18.88 -8.81 -13.60
N ASP A 584 -18.36 -8.07 -14.59
CA ASP A 584 -17.14 -7.29 -14.43
C ASP A 584 -17.35 -5.81 -14.81
N VAL A 585 -16.75 -4.90 -14.04
CA VAL A 585 -16.72 -3.45 -14.33
C VAL A 585 -15.27 -2.99 -14.35
N THR A 586 -14.82 -2.47 -15.50
CA THR A 586 -13.48 -1.90 -15.68
C THR A 586 -13.57 -0.42 -16.07
N THR A 587 -13.04 0.45 -15.22
CA THR A 587 -12.99 1.90 -15.47
C THR A 587 -11.54 2.38 -15.51
N ALA A 588 -11.09 2.89 -16.67
CA ALA A 588 -9.74 3.42 -16.81
C ALA A 588 -9.59 4.84 -16.25
N SER A 589 -10.61 5.69 -16.44
CA SER A 589 -10.69 7.03 -15.88
C SER A 589 -12.16 7.45 -15.75
N SER A 590 -12.58 7.93 -14.59
CA SER A 590 -13.85 8.65 -14.41
C SER A 590 -13.65 9.86 -13.48
N SER A 591 -14.67 10.70 -13.32
CA SER A 591 -14.77 11.50 -12.09
C SER A 591 -15.40 10.63 -11.01
N ASP A 592 -16.57 10.05 -11.28
CA ASP A 592 -17.28 9.19 -10.33
C ASP A 592 -17.56 7.81 -10.92
N VAL A 593 -17.45 6.76 -10.10
CA VAL A 593 -17.85 5.38 -10.42
C VAL A 593 -18.82 4.88 -9.36
N THR A 594 -20.00 4.42 -9.78
CA THR A 594 -21.03 3.85 -8.90
C THR A 594 -21.42 2.46 -9.38
N THR A 595 -21.05 1.42 -8.64
CA THR A 595 -21.39 0.02 -8.94
C THR A 595 -22.28 -0.56 -7.86
N ALA A 596 -23.54 -0.85 -8.18
CA ALA A 596 -24.48 -1.41 -7.22
C ALA A 596 -24.30 -2.93 -7.01
N SER A 597 -23.88 -3.67 -8.04
CA SER A 597 -23.55 -5.10 -7.95
C SER A 597 -22.59 -5.53 -9.05
N SER A 598 -21.50 -6.21 -8.68
CA SER A 598 -20.55 -6.86 -9.60
C SER A 598 -20.06 -8.20 -9.04
N SER A 599 -19.37 -8.99 -9.86
CA SER A 599 -18.33 -9.91 -9.37
C SER A 599 -17.07 -9.10 -9.11
N ASP A 600 -16.51 -8.44 -10.13
CA ASP A 600 -15.27 -7.68 -9.98
C ASP A 600 -15.48 -6.20 -10.36
N VAL A 601 -14.83 -5.29 -9.63
CA VAL A 601 -14.75 -3.85 -9.95
C VAL A 601 -13.29 -3.43 -9.97
N THR A 602 -12.79 -3.00 -11.13
CA THR A 602 -11.43 -2.50 -11.32
C THR A 602 -11.46 -1.05 -11.78
N THR A 603 -10.95 -0.13 -10.96
CA THR A 603 -10.85 1.31 -11.29
C THR A 603 -9.41 1.78 -11.24
N ALA A 604 -8.87 2.21 -12.39
CA ALA A 604 -7.48 2.65 -12.48
C ALA A 604 -7.28 4.10 -11.98
N SER A 605 -8.27 4.97 -12.20
CA SER A 605 -8.28 6.35 -11.70
C SER A 605 -9.72 6.87 -11.60
N SER A 606 -10.09 7.42 -10.43
CA SER A 606 -11.34 8.14 -10.21
C SER A 606 -11.11 9.37 -9.31
N SER A 607 -12.12 10.21 -9.17
CA SER A 607 -12.28 11.03 -7.95
C SER A 607 -12.96 10.17 -6.90
N ASP A 608 -14.17 9.66 -7.17
CA ASP A 608 -14.91 8.82 -6.23
C ASP A 608 -15.18 7.42 -6.82
N VAL A 609 -15.07 6.39 -5.98
CA VAL A 609 -15.51 5.02 -6.28
C VAL A 609 -16.49 4.57 -5.21
N THR A 610 -17.70 4.17 -5.63
CA THR A 610 -18.76 3.73 -4.72
C THR A 610 -19.27 2.35 -5.13
N THR A 611 -18.97 1.33 -4.33
CA THR A 611 -19.35 -0.07 -4.62
C THR A 611 -20.27 -0.61 -3.53
N THR A 612 -21.51 -0.95 -3.88
CA THR A 612 -22.49 -1.47 -2.90
C THR A 612 -22.29 -2.96 -2.63
N SER A 613 -21.97 -3.75 -3.65
CA SER A 613 -21.72 -5.19 -3.52
C SER A 613 -20.79 -5.68 -4.62
N SER A 614 -19.69 -6.31 -4.24
CA SER A 614 -18.75 -7.00 -5.15
C SER A 614 -18.33 -8.36 -4.57
N SER A 615 -17.65 -9.17 -5.38
CA SER A 615 -16.69 -10.13 -4.84
C SER A 615 -15.38 -9.39 -4.58
N ASP A 616 -14.81 -8.76 -5.59
CA ASP A 616 -13.53 -8.04 -5.47
C ASP A 616 -13.67 -6.57 -5.90
N VAL A 617 -12.99 -5.67 -5.18
CA VAL A 617 -12.85 -4.24 -5.54
C VAL A 617 -11.37 -3.87 -5.56
N THR A 618 -10.88 -3.46 -6.72
CA THR A 618 -9.50 -3.00 -6.92
C THR A 618 -9.48 -1.56 -7.42
N THR A 619 -8.93 -0.64 -6.62
CA THR A 619 -8.79 0.78 -6.98
C THR A 619 -7.33 1.22 -6.91
N ALA A 620 -6.76 1.69 -8.03
CA ALA A 620 -5.33 2.01 -8.13
C ALA A 620 -4.99 3.49 -7.87
N SER A 621 -5.97 4.39 -7.97
CA SER A 621 -5.90 5.80 -7.55
C SER A 621 -7.31 6.36 -7.41
N SER A 622 -7.62 7.00 -6.28
CA SER A 622 -8.90 7.70 -6.05
C SER A 622 -8.67 8.96 -5.21
N SER A 623 -9.68 9.82 -5.09
CA SER A 623 -9.85 10.63 -3.89
C SER A 623 -10.51 9.75 -2.83
N ASP A 624 -11.74 9.31 -3.07
CA ASP A 624 -12.50 8.53 -2.10
C ASP A 624 -12.83 7.12 -2.65
N VAL A 625 -12.79 6.11 -1.79
CA VAL A 625 -13.26 4.75 -2.06
C VAL A 625 -14.26 4.34 -0.99
N THR A 626 -15.47 3.99 -1.38
CA THR A 626 -16.53 3.54 -0.48
C THR A 626 -17.03 2.16 -0.91
N THR A 627 -16.91 1.17 -0.03
CA THR A 627 -17.33 -0.21 -0.30
C THR A 627 -18.27 -0.69 0.82
N THR A 628 -19.52 -0.99 0.47
CA THR A 628 -20.52 -1.44 1.46
C THR A 628 -20.38 -2.93 1.77
N SER A 629 -20.07 -3.76 0.77
CA SER A 629 -19.87 -5.21 0.94
C SER A 629 -18.97 -5.75 -0.16
N SER A 630 -17.89 -6.43 0.22
CA SER A 630 -17.01 -7.18 -0.67
C SER A 630 -16.61 -8.53 -0.05
N SER A 631 -16.00 -9.40 -0.84
CA SER A 631 -15.05 -10.38 -0.30
C SER A 631 -13.74 -9.67 -0.04
N ASP A 632 -13.14 -9.06 -1.07
CA ASP A 632 -11.83 -8.41 -0.97
C ASP A 632 -11.92 -6.93 -1.42
N VAL A 633 -11.20 -6.05 -0.72
CA VAL A 633 -11.01 -4.65 -1.09
C VAL A 633 -9.52 -4.34 -1.13
N THR A 634 -8.99 -4.02 -2.31
CA THR A 634 -7.60 -3.59 -2.52
C THR A 634 -7.56 -2.16 -3.02
N THR A 635 -7.01 -1.25 -2.22
CA THR A 635 -6.88 0.16 -2.60
C THR A 635 -5.42 0.64 -2.50
N ALA A 636 -4.93 1.27 -3.56
CA ALA A 636 -3.66 1.98 -3.58
C ALA A 636 -3.91 3.46 -3.87
N SER A 637 -3.18 4.35 -3.18
CA SER A 637 -3.18 5.80 -3.43
C SER A 637 -4.58 6.42 -3.42
N SER A 638 -5.19 6.55 -2.24
CA SER A 638 -6.46 7.28 -2.05
C SER A 638 -6.31 8.37 -0.98
N SER A 639 -7.25 9.31 -0.91
CA SER A 639 -7.41 10.14 0.29
C SER A 639 -8.11 9.29 1.34
N ASP A 640 -9.36 8.92 1.10
CA ASP A 640 -10.19 8.23 2.09
C ASP A 640 -10.64 6.85 1.59
N VAL A 641 -10.56 5.84 2.45
CA VAL A 641 -11.07 4.48 2.19
C VAL A 641 -12.09 4.13 3.28
N THR A 642 -13.31 3.81 2.87
CA THR A 642 -14.41 3.45 3.77
C THR A 642 -14.97 2.08 3.39
N THR A 643 -14.80 1.08 4.27
CA THR A 643 -15.28 -0.29 4.04
C THR A 643 -16.23 -0.72 5.15
N ALA A 644 -17.52 -0.89 4.83
CA ALA A 644 -18.51 -1.27 5.83
C ALA A 644 -18.48 -2.78 6.18
N SER A 645 -18.19 -3.63 5.20
CA SER A 645 -18.01 -5.07 5.39
C SER A 645 -17.10 -5.65 4.30
N SER A 646 -16.06 -6.38 4.71
CA SER A 646 -15.23 -7.20 3.81
C SER A 646 -14.94 -8.57 4.45
N SER A 647 -14.35 -9.49 3.68
CA SER A 647 -13.49 -10.53 4.25
C SER A 647 -12.12 -9.93 4.50
N ASP A 648 -11.48 -9.38 3.46
CA ASP A 648 -10.15 -8.79 3.54
C ASP A 648 -10.16 -7.33 3.06
N VAL A 649 -9.40 -6.46 3.74
CA VAL A 649 -9.15 -5.07 3.32
C VAL A 649 -7.64 -4.82 3.29
N THR A 650 -7.11 -4.52 2.10
CA THR A 650 -5.71 -4.14 1.89
C THR A 650 -5.63 -2.72 1.35
N THR A 651 -5.02 -1.81 2.13
CA THR A 651 -4.87 -0.40 1.75
C THR A 651 -3.40 0.04 1.82
N THR A 652 -2.92 0.76 0.80
CA THR A 652 -1.55 1.29 0.75
C THR A 652 -1.54 2.74 0.30
N SER A 653 -0.80 3.60 1.02
CA SER A 653 -0.69 5.04 0.71
C SER A 653 -2.04 5.75 0.71
N SER A 654 -2.76 5.72 1.83
CA SER A 654 -3.99 6.50 2.01
C SER A 654 -3.79 7.66 3.00
N SER A 655 -4.73 8.60 3.07
CA SER A 655 -4.83 9.43 4.27
C SER A 655 -5.58 8.63 5.33
N ASP A 656 -6.89 8.46 5.15
CA ASP A 656 -7.74 7.91 6.20
C ASP A 656 -8.35 6.56 5.76
N VAL A 657 -8.28 5.56 6.64
CA VAL A 657 -8.83 4.22 6.41
C VAL A 657 -9.84 3.90 7.50
N THR A 658 -11.08 3.62 7.12
CA THR A 658 -12.17 3.31 8.03
C THR A 658 -12.80 1.95 7.67
N THR A 659 -12.64 0.96 8.54
CA THR A 659 -13.19 -0.39 8.33
C THR A 659 -14.14 -0.76 9.46
N ALA A 660 -15.43 -0.88 9.16
CA ALA A 660 -16.43 -1.19 10.19
C ALA A 660 -16.47 -2.68 10.55
N SER A 661 -16.23 -3.58 9.59
CA SER A 661 -16.13 -5.02 9.81
C SER A 661 -15.24 -5.67 8.73
N SER A 662 -14.26 -6.46 9.16
CA SER A 662 -13.47 -7.35 8.29
C SER A 662 -13.22 -8.70 8.97
N SER A 663 -12.67 -9.66 8.24
CA SER A 663 -11.85 -10.72 8.83
C SER A 663 -10.44 -10.17 9.04
N ASP A 664 -9.79 -9.70 7.98
CA ASP A 664 -8.44 -9.15 8.04
C ASP A 664 -8.39 -7.70 7.54
N VAL A 665 -7.60 -6.85 8.19
CA VAL A 665 -7.31 -5.47 7.74
C VAL A 665 -5.80 -5.26 7.71
N THR A 666 -5.25 -5.01 6.52
CA THR A 666 -3.84 -4.67 6.31
C THR A 666 -3.72 -3.27 5.74
N THR A 667 -3.09 -2.36 6.49
CA THR A 667 -2.89 -0.96 6.07
C THR A 667 -1.42 -0.56 6.17
N ALA A 668 -0.89 0.06 5.11
CA ALA A 668 0.50 0.49 5.03
C ALA A 668 0.61 1.95 4.57
N SER A 669 1.43 2.75 5.27
CA SER A 669 1.67 4.16 4.96
C SER A 669 0.36 4.96 4.88
N SER A 670 -0.31 5.17 6.02
CA SER A 670 -1.53 5.99 6.07
C SER A 670 -1.42 7.06 7.16
N SER A 671 -2.25 8.11 7.16
CA SER A 671 -2.38 8.92 8.38
C SER A 671 -3.13 8.12 9.42
N ASP A 672 -4.44 7.98 9.25
CA ASP A 672 -5.30 7.54 10.34
C ASP A 672 -6.04 6.25 9.96
N VAL A 673 -5.91 5.23 10.79
CA VAL A 673 -6.53 3.91 10.57
C VAL A 673 -7.54 3.64 11.68
N THR A 674 -8.79 3.41 11.32
CA THR A 674 -9.88 3.13 12.27
C THR A 674 -10.57 1.82 11.92
N THR A 675 -10.45 0.82 12.79
CA THR A 675 -11.07 -0.50 12.61
C THR A 675 -12.04 -0.78 13.75
N ALA A 676 -13.34 -0.87 13.46
CA ALA A 676 -14.34 -1.10 14.50
C ALA A 676 -14.44 -2.57 14.91
N SER A 677 -14.27 -3.50 13.97
CA SER A 677 -14.24 -4.94 14.23
C SER A 677 -13.38 -5.66 13.17
N SER A 678 -12.43 -6.48 13.61
CA SER A 678 -11.69 -7.43 12.76
C SER A 678 -11.50 -8.76 13.48
N SER A 679 -10.99 -9.77 12.77
CA SER A 679 -10.23 -10.87 13.39
C SER A 679 -8.80 -10.39 13.58
N ASP A 680 -8.13 -9.97 12.50
CA ASP A 680 -6.75 -9.49 12.55
C ASP A 680 -6.65 -8.05 12.01
N VAL A 681 -5.82 -7.21 12.64
CA VAL A 681 -5.48 -5.87 12.16
C VAL A 681 -3.97 -5.70 12.11
N THR A 682 -3.42 -5.42 10.93
CA THR A 682 -2.01 -5.10 10.71
C THR A 682 -1.88 -3.67 10.17
N THR A 683 -1.26 -2.78 10.94
CA THR A 683 -1.00 -1.39 10.55
C THR A 683 0.51 -1.11 10.55
N THR A 684 1.05 -0.60 9.44
CA THR A 684 2.47 -0.27 9.31
C THR A 684 2.65 1.18 8.85
N SER A 685 3.45 1.95 9.59
CA SER A 685 3.76 3.35 9.30
C SER A 685 2.51 4.25 9.24
N SER A 686 1.82 4.44 10.37
CA SER A 686 0.69 5.38 10.49
C SER A 686 0.94 6.57 11.44
N SER A 687 0.18 7.67 11.34
CA SER A 687 0.09 8.63 12.44
C SER A 687 -0.72 8.02 13.58
N GLU A 688 -1.99 7.71 13.34
CA GLU A 688 -2.89 7.19 14.37
C GLU A 688 -3.48 5.83 13.96
N GLY A 689 -3.50 4.87 14.88
CA GLY A 689 -4.13 3.55 14.69
C GLY A 689 -5.13 3.26 15.80
N THR A 690 -6.42 3.22 15.48
CA THR A 690 -7.52 2.99 16.43
C THR A 690 -8.26 1.69 16.11
N THR A 691 -8.18 0.69 16.98
CA THR A 691 -8.92 -0.57 16.85
C THR A 691 -9.90 -0.77 18.02
N ALA A 692 -11.20 -0.82 17.74
CA ALA A 692 -12.21 -0.98 18.80
C ALA A 692 -12.37 -2.43 19.26
N SER A 693 -12.27 -3.40 18.34
CA SER A 693 -12.32 -4.82 18.63
C SER A 693 -11.52 -5.63 17.61
N SER A 694 -10.61 -6.48 18.06
CA SER A 694 -9.92 -7.49 17.25
C SER A 694 -9.79 -8.82 17.99
N SER A 695 -9.34 -9.86 17.30
CA SER A 695 -8.62 -10.97 17.94
C SER A 695 -7.16 -10.55 18.12
N ASP A 696 -6.47 -10.21 17.04
CA ASP A 696 -5.07 -9.79 17.07
C ASP A 696 -4.91 -8.37 16.48
N VAL A 697 -4.06 -7.55 17.10
CA VAL A 697 -3.64 -6.23 16.59
C VAL A 697 -2.13 -6.16 16.53
N THR A 698 -1.57 -5.99 15.33
CA THR A 698 -0.14 -5.75 15.10
C THR A 698 0.06 -4.36 14.52
N THR A 699 0.80 -3.51 15.22
CA THR A 699 1.13 -2.15 14.76
C THR A 699 2.64 -1.92 14.77
N ALA A 700 3.18 -1.39 13.67
CA ALA A 700 4.60 -1.10 13.50
C ALA A 700 4.85 0.34 13.04
N SER A 701 5.84 1.00 13.63
CA SER A 701 6.33 2.33 13.25
C SER A 701 5.24 3.41 13.18
N SER A 702 4.32 3.43 14.14
CA SER A 702 3.17 4.35 14.14
C SER A 702 3.28 5.37 15.29
N SER A 703 2.69 6.57 15.16
CA SER A 703 2.84 7.56 16.25
C SER A 703 2.02 7.13 17.46
N ASP A 704 0.70 7.02 17.31
CA ASP A 704 -0.22 6.72 18.40
C ASP A 704 -1.08 5.50 18.08
N VAL A 705 -1.19 4.57 19.03
CA VAL A 705 -1.96 3.32 18.89
C VAL A 705 -2.99 3.22 20.01
N THR A 706 -4.26 3.07 19.67
CA THR A 706 -5.35 2.87 20.64
C THR A 706 -6.13 1.58 20.33
N THR A 707 -6.13 0.65 21.29
CA THR A 707 -6.85 -0.63 21.17
C THR A 707 -7.84 -0.78 22.33
N ALA A 708 -9.14 -0.75 22.03
CA ALA A 708 -10.16 -0.83 23.09
C ALA A 708 -10.39 -2.28 23.59
N SER A 709 -10.32 -3.26 22.69
CA SER A 709 -10.41 -4.68 23.02
C SER A 709 -9.64 -5.53 22.01
N SER A 710 -8.77 -6.41 22.49
CA SER A 710 -8.12 -7.46 21.69
C SER A 710 -8.05 -8.78 22.47
N SER A 711 -7.66 -9.86 21.82
CA SER A 711 -7.00 -10.99 22.50
C SER A 711 -5.52 -10.65 22.66
N ASP A 712 -4.81 -10.36 21.57
CA ASP A 712 -3.41 -10.00 21.60
C ASP A 712 -3.16 -8.63 20.96
N VAL A 713 -2.25 -7.84 21.54
CA VAL A 713 -1.77 -6.55 20.98
C VAL A 713 -0.26 -6.56 20.91
N THR A 714 0.29 -6.39 19.71
CA THR A 714 1.74 -6.26 19.47
C THR A 714 2.05 -4.90 18.86
N THR A 715 2.84 -4.09 19.58
CA THR A 715 3.26 -2.76 19.12
C THR A 715 4.79 -2.68 19.02
N THR A 716 5.28 -2.26 17.85
CA THR A 716 6.72 -2.13 17.56
C THR A 716 7.05 -0.73 17.10
N SER A 717 7.80 0.01 17.91
CA SER A 717 8.23 1.40 17.64
C SER A 717 7.05 2.37 17.53
N SER A 718 6.47 2.73 18.67
CA SER A 718 5.44 3.78 18.80
C SER A 718 5.90 5.02 19.56
N SER A 719 5.15 6.11 19.47
CA SER A 719 5.22 7.22 20.44
C SER A 719 4.35 6.87 21.64
N GLU A 720 3.04 6.72 21.46
CA GLU A 720 2.11 6.31 22.51
C GLU A 720 1.37 5.01 22.14
N GLY A 721 1.22 4.09 23.11
CA GLY A 721 0.42 2.87 22.95
C GLY A 721 -0.57 2.70 24.10
N THR A 722 -1.87 2.74 23.80
CA THR A 722 -2.96 2.66 24.79
C THR A 722 -3.86 1.45 24.53
N THR A 723 -3.88 0.50 25.46
CA THR A 723 -4.74 -0.70 25.40
C THR A 723 -5.72 -0.73 26.57
N ALA A 724 -7.02 -0.67 26.30
CA ALA A 724 -8.03 -0.68 27.37
C ALA A 724 -8.31 -2.11 27.90
N SER A 725 -8.35 -3.11 27.03
CA SER A 725 -8.53 -4.52 27.39
C SER A 725 -7.77 -5.43 26.42
N SER A 726 -6.96 -6.34 26.93
CA SER A 726 -6.35 -7.45 26.17
C SER A 726 -6.32 -8.74 26.98
N SER A 727 -5.97 -9.86 26.34
CA SER A 727 -5.33 -10.98 27.05
C SER A 727 -3.85 -10.66 27.21
N ASP A 728 -3.13 -10.45 26.11
CA ASP A 728 -1.70 -10.14 26.14
C ASP A 728 -1.41 -8.79 25.46
N VAL A 729 -0.47 -8.03 26.01
CA VAL A 729 0.07 -6.79 25.41
C VAL A 729 1.58 -6.90 25.33
N THR A 730 2.14 -6.87 24.12
CA THR A 730 3.58 -6.92 23.85
C THR A 730 4.04 -5.64 23.16
N THR A 731 4.91 -4.87 23.81
CA THR A 731 5.50 -3.64 23.26
C THR A 731 7.02 -3.77 23.16
N ALA A 732 7.55 -3.74 21.94
CA ALA A 732 8.99 -3.83 21.72
C ALA A 732 9.73 -2.51 22.00
N SER A 733 9.11 -1.39 21.62
CA SER A 733 9.60 -0.03 21.87
C SER A 733 8.45 0.95 21.77
N SER A 734 8.25 1.78 22.80
CA SER A 734 7.37 2.96 22.76
C SER A 734 8.05 4.15 23.44
N SER A 735 7.46 5.35 23.38
CA SER A 735 7.75 6.38 24.39
C SER A 735 6.88 6.12 25.62
N ASP A 736 5.56 5.94 25.44
CA ASP A 736 4.63 5.64 26.53
C ASP A 736 3.79 4.40 26.23
N VAL A 737 3.50 3.62 27.27
CA VAL A 737 2.59 2.46 27.23
C VAL A 737 1.56 2.61 28.34
N THR A 738 0.27 2.55 27.99
CA THR A 738 -0.84 2.58 28.95
C THR A 738 -1.75 1.36 28.75
N THR A 739 -1.90 0.56 29.80
CA THR A 739 -2.74 -0.66 29.77
C THR A 739 -3.76 -0.62 30.90
N THR A 740 -5.06 -0.58 30.59
CA THR A 740 -6.10 -0.52 31.63
C THR A 740 -6.41 -1.91 32.20
N SER A 741 -6.48 -2.95 31.37
CA SER A 741 -6.67 -4.34 31.80
C SER A 741 -5.98 -5.30 30.84
N SER A 742 -5.17 -6.21 31.37
CA SER A 742 -4.59 -7.33 30.63
C SER A 742 -4.60 -8.61 31.48
N SER A 743 -4.31 -9.75 30.87
CA SER A 743 -3.72 -10.88 31.59
C SER A 743 -2.23 -10.61 31.75
N ASP A 744 -1.50 -10.46 30.65
CA ASP A 744 -0.06 -10.20 30.68
C ASP A 744 0.29 -8.88 29.95
N VAL A 745 1.28 -8.15 30.48
CA VAL A 745 1.86 -6.95 29.83
C VAL A 745 3.38 -7.12 29.77
N THR A 746 3.94 -7.19 28.57
CA THR A 746 5.39 -7.31 28.32
C THR A 746 5.89 -6.10 27.55
N THR A 747 6.75 -5.29 28.16
CA THR A 747 7.39 -4.12 27.53
C THR A 747 8.90 -4.25 27.54
N ALA A 748 9.53 -4.28 26.37
CA ALA A 748 10.99 -4.40 26.26
C ALA A 748 11.69 -3.04 26.48
N SER A 749 11.15 -1.95 25.93
CA SER A 749 11.65 -0.59 26.15
C SER A 749 10.51 0.43 26.12
N SER A 750 10.46 1.32 27.11
CA SER A 750 9.59 2.51 27.13
C SER A 750 10.32 3.70 27.78
N SER A 751 9.73 4.89 27.71
CA SER A 751 9.95 5.94 28.72
C SER A 751 9.05 5.68 29.91
N ASP A 752 7.73 5.67 29.73
CA ASP A 752 6.80 5.34 30.81
C ASP A 752 5.98 4.07 30.49
N VAL A 753 5.73 3.26 31.53
CA VAL A 753 4.79 2.13 31.49
C VAL A 753 3.75 2.33 32.59
N THR A 754 2.48 2.39 32.22
CA THR A 754 1.37 2.54 33.17
C THR A 754 0.40 1.37 33.00
N THR A 755 0.08 0.67 34.09
CA THR A 755 -0.82 -0.51 34.06
C THR A 755 -1.80 -0.45 35.23
N ALA A 756 -3.09 -0.32 34.94
CA ALA A 756 -4.11 -0.22 35.98
C ALA A 756 -4.47 -1.58 36.58
N SER A 757 -4.53 -2.64 35.76
CA SER A 757 -4.76 -4.02 36.20
C SER A 757 -4.08 -5.01 35.25
N SER A 758 -3.30 -5.94 35.79
CA SER A 758 -2.80 -7.12 35.07
C SER A 758 -2.87 -8.37 35.95
N SER A 759 -2.63 -9.55 35.37
CA SER A 759 -2.09 -10.68 36.14
C SER A 759 -0.59 -10.47 36.29
N ASP A 760 0.15 -10.39 35.18
CA ASP A 760 1.60 -10.17 35.20
C ASP A 760 1.99 -8.90 34.44
N VAL A 761 2.99 -8.16 34.94
CA VAL A 761 3.62 -7.02 34.27
C VAL A 761 5.13 -7.25 34.21
N THR A 762 5.70 -7.32 33.01
CA THR A 762 7.13 -7.53 32.76
C THR A 762 7.69 -6.38 31.96
N THR A 763 8.61 -5.61 32.55
CA THR A 763 9.27 -4.48 31.90
C THR A 763 10.80 -4.64 31.91
N ALA A 764 11.43 -4.73 30.75
CA ALA A 764 12.88 -4.90 30.67
C ALA A 764 13.64 -3.57 30.86
N SER A 765 13.13 -2.46 30.30
CA SER A 765 13.69 -1.12 30.51
C SER A 765 12.61 -0.05 30.41
N SER A 766 12.58 0.85 31.39
CA SER A 766 11.74 2.06 31.42
C SER A 766 12.51 3.24 32.02
N SER A 767 11.96 4.45 31.90
CA SER A 767 12.21 5.53 32.87
C SER A 767 11.31 5.30 34.09
N ASP A 768 9.99 5.29 33.92
CA ASP A 768 9.05 5.04 35.01
C ASP A 768 8.18 3.81 34.74
N VAL A 769 7.85 3.05 35.80
CA VAL A 769 6.86 1.97 35.79
C VAL A 769 5.83 2.22 36.87
N THR A 770 4.54 2.26 36.51
CA THR A 770 3.44 2.52 37.44
C THR A 770 2.37 1.42 37.31
N THR A 771 2.15 0.65 38.37
CA THR A 771 1.21 -0.49 38.38
C THR A 771 0.22 -0.36 39.53
N ALA A 772 -1.07 -0.16 39.23
CA ALA A 772 -2.07 0.01 40.28
C ALA A 772 -2.51 -1.33 40.91
N SER A 773 -2.60 -2.40 40.11
CA SER A 773 -2.87 -3.76 40.58
C SER A 773 -2.21 -4.80 39.66
N SER A 774 -1.49 -5.76 40.24
CA SER A 774 -1.01 -6.97 39.55
C SER A 774 -1.13 -8.19 40.45
N SER A 775 -0.93 -9.39 39.89
CA SER A 775 -0.42 -10.53 40.66
C SER A 775 1.09 -10.37 40.81
N ASP A 776 1.83 -10.34 39.70
CA ASP A 776 3.28 -10.16 39.72
C ASP A 776 3.70 -8.90 38.92
N VAL A 777 4.72 -8.20 39.42
CA VAL A 777 5.41 -7.13 38.69
C VAL A 777 6.89 -7.46 38.63
N THR A 778 7.45 -7.50 37.43
CA THR A 778 8.87 -7.74 37.18
C THR A 778 9.46 -6.57 36.38
N THR A 779 10.54 -5.98 36.89
CA THR A 779 11.20 -4.83 36.26
C THR A 779 12.71 -5.03 36.27
N THR A 780 13.33 -5.09 35.10
CA THR A 780 14.79 -5.32 35.02
C THR A 780 15.58 -4.03 35.22
N SER A 781 15.19 -2.92 34.59
CA SER A 781 15.77 -1.60 34.80
C SER A 781 14.69 -0.52 34.72
N SER A 782 14.68 0.40 35.69
CA SER A 782 13.86 1.61 35.70
C SER A 782 14.66 2.78 36.31
N SER A 783 14.17 4.01 36.16
CA SER A 783 14.43 5.06 37.14
C SER A 783 13.53 4.80 38.35
N ASP A 784 12.21 4.93 38.19
CA ASP A 784 11.27 4.71 39.29
C ASP A 784 10.33 3.53 39.01
N VAL A 785 9.96 2.81 40.08
CA VAL A 785 8.93 1.75 40.06
C VAL A 785 7.91 2.06 41.16
N THR A 786 6.64 2.18 40.78
CA THR A 786 5.54 2.48 41.71
C THR A 786 4.44 1.43 41.59
N THR A 787 4.19 0.68 42.67
CA THR A 787 3.19 -0.41 42.68
C THR A 787 2.20 -0.22 43.83
N ALA A 788 0.93 0.01 43.53
CA ALA A 788 -0.07 0.23 44.58
C ALA A 788 -0.53 -1.09 45.24
N SER A 789 -0.68 -2.16 44.46
CA SER A 789 -1.00 -3.51 44.95
C SER A 789 -0.37 -4.59 44.06
N SER A 790 0.33 -5.56 44.67
CA SER A 790 0.79 -6.79 44.01
C SER A 790 0.63 -8.00 44.94
N SER A 791 0.79 -9.21 44.40
CA SER A 791 1.29 -10.35 45.19
C SER A 791 2.79 -10.22 45.32
N ASP A 792 3.54 -10.25 44.22
CA ASP A 792 4.98 -10.10 44.22
C ASP A 792 5.43 -8.88 43.39
N VAL A 793 6.49 -8.20 43.87
CA VAL A 793 7.19 -7.15 43.11
C VAL A 793 8.67 -7.50 43.06
N THR A 794 9.23 -7.64 41.86
CA THR A 794 10.63 -7.95 41.62
C THR A 794 11.28 -6.86 40.78
N THR A 795 12.35 -6.25 41.30
CA THR A 795 13.07 -5.16 40.61
C THR A 795 14.57 -5.43 40.64
N THR A 796 15.20 -5.55 39.47
CA THR A 796 16.65 -5.82 39.40
C THR A 796 17.46 -4.56 39.64
N SER A 797 17.15 -3.46 38.95
CA SER A 797 17.80 -2.15 39.14
C SER A 797 16.78 -1.01 39.06
N SER A 798 16.81 -0.09 40.02
CA SER A 798 16.02 1.14 40.04
C SER A 798 16.81 2.29 40.69
N SER A 799 16.35 3.53 40.52
CA SER A 799 16.60 4.60 41.48
C SER A 799 15.67 4.40 42.68
N ASP A 800 14.36 4.59 42.52
CA ASP A 800 13.41 4.47 43.63
C ASP A 800 12.34 3.38 43.39
N VAL A 801 12.12 2.51 44.38
CA VAL A 801 11.02 1.52 44.38
C VAL A 801 10.01 1.89 45.45
N THR A 802 8.75 2.07 45.07
CA THR A 802 7.65 2.44 45.98
C THR A 802 6.49 1.44 45.89
N THR A 803 6.20 0.72 46.97
CA THR A 803 5.17 -0.32 46.99
C THR A 803 4.17 -0.08 48.12
N ALA A 804 2.91 0.23 47.81
CA ALA A 804 1.92 0.50 48.86
C ALA A 804 1.40 -0.77 49.52
N SER A 805 1.25 -1.88 48.79
CA SER A 805 0.93 -3.20 49.34
C SER A 805 1.48 -4.32 48.45
N SER A 806 2.15 -5.30 49.07
CA SER A 806 2.58 -6.55 48.42
C SER A 806 2.38 -7.73 49.38
N SER A 807 2.50 -8.97 48.87
CA SER A 807 2.92 -10.10 49.68
C SER A 807 4.43 -10.05 49.84
N ASP A 808 5.19 -10.11 48.75
CA ASP A 808 6.65 -10.00 48.79
C ASP A 808 7.16 -8.86 47.91
N VAL A 809 8.28 -8.23 48.31
CA VAL A 809 9.01 -7.24 47.50
C VAL A 809 10.48 -7.63 47.46
N THR A 810 11.03 -7.87 46.28
CA THR A 810 12.43 -8.26 46.06
C THR A 810 13.14 -7.24 45.17
N THR A 811 14.15 -6.56 45.69
CA THR A 811 14.91 -5.53 44.97
C THR A 811 16.41 -5.84 45.00
N ALA A 812 17.04 -6.10 43.85
CA ALA A 812 18.46 -6.44 43.82
C ALA A 812 19.35 -5.18 43.97
N SER A 813 18.98 -4.05 43.38
CA SER A 813 19.64 -2.76 43.58
C SER A 813 18.66 -1.60 43.43
N SER A 814 18.65 -0.69 44.41
CA SER A 814 17.97 0.60 44.37
C SER A 814 18.87 1.69 44.94
N SER A 815 18.50 2.97 44.77
CA SER A 815 18.76 3.97 45.79
C SER A 815 17.79 3.73 46.94
N ASP A 816 16.54 4.17 46.84
CA ASP A 816 15.59 4.07 47.95
C ASP A 816 14.50 3.01 47.69
N VAL A 817 14.11 2.30 48.76
CA VAL A 817 13.00 1.33 48.73
C VAL A 817 11.99 1.72 49.80
N THR A 818 10.77 2.06 49.39
CA THR A 818 9.68 2.45 50.29
C THR A 818 8.53 1.47 50.19
N THR A 819 8.15 0.85 51.31
CA THR A 819 7.08 -0.17 51.32
C THR A 819 6.09 0.10 52.46
N ALA A 820 4.82 0.38 52.13
CA ALA A 820 3.85 0.73 53.17
C ALA A 820 3.36 -0.53 53.92
N SER A 821 3.06 -1.61 53.21
CA SER A 821 2.75 -2.93 53.77
C SER A 821 3.33 -4.06 52.90
N SER A 822 4.00 -5.02 53.51
CA SER A 822 4.40 -6.30 52.89
C SER A 822 4.23 -7.45 53.89
N SER A 823 4.34 -8.69 53.42
CA SER A 823 4.72 -9.83 54.26
C SER A 823 6.22 -9.79 54.47
N ASP A 824 6.97 -9.89 53.37
CA ASP A 824 8.42 -9.88 53.35
C ASP A 824 8.95 -8.78 52.41
N VAL A 825 10.11 -8.20 52.75
CA VAL A 825 10.85 -7.27 51.89
C VAL A 825 12.31 -7.74 51.86
N THR A 826 12.85 -7.99 50.67
CA THR A 826 14.20 -8.49 50.44
C THR A 826 14.96 -7.52 49.54
N THR A 827 15.97 -6.83 50.08
CA THR A 827 16.75 -5.84 49.32
C THR A 827 18.23 -6.20 49.37
N ALA A 828 18.87 -6.48 48.24
CA ALA A 828 20.29 -6.83 48.25
C ALA A 828 21.18 -5.58 48.46
N SER A 829 20.93 -4.48 47.73
CA SER A 829 21.63 -3.19 47.91
C SER A 829 20.67 -2.00 47.82
N SER A 830 20.74 -1.05 48.76
CA SER A 830 19.96 0.21 48.77
C SER A 830 20.59 1.26 49.70
N SER A 831 20.41 2.57 49.46
CA SER A 831 20.74 3.61 50.44
C SER A 831 19.79 3.57 51.65
N ASP A 832 18.49 3.72 51.39
CA ASP A 832 17.45 3.83 52.40
C ASP A 832 16.30 2.85 52.16
N VAL A 833 16.09 1.93 53.12
CA VAL A 833 14.93 1.02 53.11
C VAL A 833 13.93 1.47 54.18
N THR A 834 12.76 1.94 53.76
CA THR A 834 11.69 2.40 54.66
C THR A 834 10.47 1.50 54.57
N THR A 835 10.06 0.92 55.71
CA THR A 835 8.94 -0.03 55.73
C THR A 835 7.97 0.32 56.86
N THR A 836 6.70 0.58 56.54
CA THR A 836 5.73 0.96 57.58
C THR A 836 5.22 -0.25 58.35
N SER A 837 4.83 -1.33 57.65
CA SER A 837 4.44 -2.63 58.21
C SER A 837 5.05 -3.78 57.39
N SER A 838 5.73 -4.72 58.03
CA SER A 838 6.20 -5.99 57.44
C SER A 838 6.24 -7.06 58.53
N SER A 839 6.18 -8.34 58.15
CA SER A 839 6.56 -9.46 59.02
C SER A 839 8.07 -9.43 59.18
N ASP A 840 8.76 -9.58 58.04
CA ASP A 840 10.21 -9.62 57.95
C ASP A 840 10.72 -8.61 56.91
N VAL A 841 11.94 -8.13 57.13
CA VAL A 841 12.69 -7.25 56.23
C VAL A 841 14.12 -7.74 56.24
N THR A 842 14.62 -8.18 55.09
CA THR A 842 16.01 -8.63 54.91
C THR A 842 16.73 -7.65 53.99
N THR A 843 17.86 -7.13 54.45
CA THR A 843 18.68 -6.19 53.68
C THR A 843 20.14 -6.60 53.78
N ALA A 844 20.78 -6.92 52.65
CA ALA A 844 22.15 -7.41 52.66
C ALA A 844 23.19 -6.27 52.73
N SER A 845 22.88 -5.09 52.20
CA SER A 845 23.69 -3.87 52.33
C SER A 845 22.84 -2.62 52.21
N SER A 846 22.78 -1.81 53.27
CA SER A 846 22.22 -0.46 53.24
C SER A 846 22.80 0.48 54.29
N SER A 847 22.65 1.79 54.06
CA SER A 847 23.03 2.83 55.03
C SER A 847 22.02 2.97 56.17
N ASP A 848 20.73 3.04 55.84
CA ASP A 848 19.66 3.26 56.81
C ASP A 848 18.44 2.34 56.55
N VAL A 849 17.88 1.78 57.62
CA VAL A 849 16.68 0.92 57.58
C VAL A 849 15.68 1.38 58.63
N THR A 850 14.48 1.80 58.20
CA THR A 850 13.48 2.42 59.06
C THR A 850 12.15 1.65 59.08
N THR A 851 11.95 0.80 60.10
CA THR A 851 10.69 0.08 60.31
C THR A 851 9.75 0.78 61.31
N GLN A 852 8.56 1.21 60.86
CA GLN A 852 7.71 2.10 61.67
C GLN A 852 6.93 1.37 62.78
N GLN A 853 6.44 0.14 62.52
CA GLN A 853 5.77 -0.68 63.55
C GLN A 853 6.68 -1.00 64.74
N GLN A 854 7.94 -1.38 64.50
CA GLN A 854 8.89 -1.72 65.57
C GLN A 854 9.12 -0.52 66.50
N ARG A 855 9.29 0.69 65.96
CA ARG A 855 9.41 1.93 66.78
C ARG A 855 8.17 2.19 67.63
N ARG A 856 6.95 1.93 67.16
CA ARG A 856 5.73 2.09 67.99
C ARG A 856 5.67 1.06 69.12
N TYR A 857 5.97 -0.20 68.86
CA TYR A 857 5.96 -1.25 69.89
C TYR A 857 7.03 -0.99 70.96
N HIS A 858 8.27 -0.67 70.56
CA HIS A 858 9.35 -0.34 71.49
C HIS A 858 9.06 0.92 72.33
N ARG A 859 8.52 1.99 71.72
CA ARG A 859 8.18 3.23 72.44
C ARG A 859 6.99 3.05 73.40
N GLN A 860 6.05 2.15 73.09
CA GLN A 860 4.94 1.80 73.98
C GLN A 860 5.41 0.91 75.15
N GLN A 861 6.31 -0.05 74.90
CA GLN A 861 6.97 -0.84 75.95
C GLN A 861 7.82 0.05 76.86
N GLN A 862 8.69 0.93 76.32
CA GLN A 862 9.47 1.86 77.14
C GLN A 862 8.58 2.79 77.97
N ARG A 863 7.45 3.30 77.43
CA ARG A 863 6.49 4.09 78.23
C ARG A 863 5.84 3.27 79.36
N ARG A 864 5.53 1.98 79.14
CA ARG A 864 5.05 1.09 80.22
C ARG A 864 6.16 0.84 81.26
N TYR A 865 7.38 0.56 80.83
CA TYR A 865 8.54 0.29 81.68
C TYR A 865 8.92 1.51 82.55
N HIS A 866 9.02 2.72 81.96
CA HIS A 866 9.30 3.94 82.73
C HIS A 866 8.19 4.29 83.73
N ARG A 867 6.91 4.14 83.35
CA ARG A 867 5.78 4.42 84.26
C ARG A 867 5.71 3.43 85.43
N GLN A 868 6.22 2.21 85.24
CA GLN A 868 6.35 1.18 86.28
C GLN A 868 7.59 1.41 87.16
N GLN A 869 8.73 1.81 86.58
CA GLN A 869 9.97 2.14 87.30
C GLN A 869 9.83 3.40 88.17
N GLN A 870 9.30 4.51 87.64
CA GLN A 870 9.12 5.74 88.44
C GLN A 870 8.21 5.53 89.66
N ARG A 871 7.17 4.69 89.54
CA ARG A 871 6.30 4.32 90.69
C ARG A 871 7.00 3.44 91.73
N ARG A 872 8.03 2.68 91.36
CA ARG A 872 8.86 1.91 92.31
C ARG A 872 9.94 2.77 92.96
N TYR A 873 10.68 3.57 92.19
CA TYR A 873 11.78 4.40 92.69
C TYR A 873 11.32 5.49 93.68
N HIS A 874 10.30 6.28 93.35
CA HIS A 874 9.85 7.35 94.26
C HIS A 874 9.27 6.85 95.58
N ARG A 875 8.66 5.65 95.60
CA ARG A 875 8.08 5.07 96.83
C ARG A 875 9.13 4.49 97.78
N GLN A 876 10.35 4.23 97.28
CA GLN A 876 11.42 3.59 98.05
C GLN A 876 12.44 4.59 98.60
N GLN A 877 12.79 5.65 97.86
CA GLN A 877 13.79 6.64 98.31
C GLN A 877 13.26 7.62 99.38
N GLN A 878 12.00 8.09 99.29
CA GLN A 878 11.47 9.10 100.24
C GLN A 878 11.23 8.58 101.68
N ARG A 879 11.36 7.26 101.94
CA ARG A 879 11.19 6.70 103.30
C ARG A 879 12.48 6.47 104.08
N ARG A 880 13.67 6.55 103.48
CA ARG A 880 14.94 6.31 104.19
C ARG A 880 15.75 7.57 104.50
N TYR A 881 15.70 8.62 103.67
CA TYR A 881 16.49 9.84 103.93
C TYR A 881 15.83 10.86 104.87
N HIS A 882 14.49 10.92 104.98
CA HIS A 882 13.81 11.94 105.79
C HIS A 882 13.64 11.60 107.29
N ARG A 883 14.28 10.54 107.82
CA ARG A 883 14.08 10.09 109.21
C ARG A 883 15.27 10.31 110.15
N GLN A 884 16.41 10.84 109.69
CA GLN A 884 17.66 10.83 110.50
C GLN A 884 18.35 12.19 110.71
N GLN A 885 17.95 13.28 110.05
CA GLN A 885 18.48 14.62 110.35
C GLN A 885 17.36 15.68 110.41
N GLN A 886 17.43 16.55 111.42
CA GLN A 886 16.55 17.71 111.69
C GLN A 886 15.12 17.49 112.27
N ARG A 887 14.99 16.80 113.42
CA ARG A 887 14.06 17.22 114.51
C ARG A 887 14.60 16.90 115.91
N ARG A 888 15.82 17.37 116.20
CA ARG A 888 16.37 17.52 117.56
C ARG A 888 16.85 18.95 117.84
N TYR A 889 16.07 19.94 117.42
CA TYR A 889 16.06 21.27 118.02
C TYR A 889 14.60 21.69 118.28
N HIS A 890 14.37 22.22 119.48
CA HIS A 890 13.11 22.74 120.03
C HIS A 890 11.90 21.80 120.08
N HIS A 891 11.88 21.00 121.14
CA HIS A 891 10.67 20.38 121.68
C HIS A 891 10.34 20.94 123.07
N GLN A 892 10.07 22.26 123.18
CA GLN A 892 9.55 22.86 124.41
C GLN A 892 8.90 24.23 124.16
N GLN A 893 7.58 24.26 124.02
CA GLN A 893 6.65 24.66 125.08
C GLN A 893 5.20 24.43 124.62
N GLN A 894 4.28 24.30 125.58
CA GLN A 894 2.82 24.23 125.37
C GLN A 894 2.25 23.06 124.55
N ARG A 895 2.40 21.83 125.09
CA ARG A 895 1.21 20.95 125.20
C ARG A 895 0.21 21.62 126.16
N ARG A 896 -0.69 22.48 125.69
CA ARG A 896 -1.85 22.95 126.50
C ARG A 896 -2.91 23.74 125.71
N TYR A 897 -3.49 23.19 124.64
CA TYR A 897 -4.90 23.47 124.31
C TYR A 897 -5.57 22.26 123.62
N HIS A 898 -6.48 21.65 124.37
CA HIS A 898 -7.54 20.74 123.94
C HIS A 898 -7.30 19.71 122.81
N ARG A 899 -6.83 18.54 123.25
CA ARG A 899 -7.49 17.26 122.93
C ARG A 899 -8.91 17.20 123.54
N GLN A 900 -9.77 18.19 123.27
CA GLN A 900 -11.11 18.29 123.89
C GLN A 900 -12.07 19.27 123.18
N GLN A 901 -12.23 19.17 121.86
CA GLN A 901 -13.58 19.36 121.32
C GLN A 901 -13.99 18.19 120.42
N GLN A 902 -15.25 17.82 120.64
CA GLN A 902 -15.94 16.65 120.13
C GLN A 902 -15.99 16.70 118.60
N ARG A 903 -15.97 15.59 117.84
CA ARG A 903 -16.96 14.50 117.90
C ARG A 903 -18.44 14.96 118.01
N ARG A 904 -18.77 16.20 117.60
CA ARG A 904 -20.14 16.67 117.38
C ARG A 904 -20.26 17.59 116.16
N TYR A 905 -20.15 17.01 114.98
CA TYR A 905 -21.22 17.18 113.99
C TYR A 905 -21.55 15.81 113.38
N HIS A 906 -22.84 15.52 113.49
CA HIS A 906 -23.63 14.40 112.98
C HIS A 906 -23.17 13.87 111.61
N ARG A 907 -23.22 12.56 111.32
CA ARG A 907 -23.93 11.42 111.95
C ARG A 907 -25.44 11.62 112.16
N GLN A 908 -26.11 11.91 111.05
CA GLN A 908 -27.54 11.71 110.80
C GLN A 908 -27.63 11.67 109.25
N GLN A 909 -27.71 10.52 108.57
CA GLN A 909 -28.55 9.35 108.80
C GLN A 909 -27.75 8.04 108.74
N GLN A 910 -27.81 7.20 109.78
CA GLN A 910 -27.50 5.77 109.63
C GLN A 910 -28.48 4.93 110.47
N ARG A 911 -29.04 3.90 109.81
CA ARG A 911 -29.84 2.79 110.37
C ARG A 911 -31.29 3.08 110.79
N ARG A 912 -32.20 3.13 109.81
CA ARG A 912 -33.49 2.42 109.85
C ARG A 912 -33.76 1.83 108.46
N TYR A 913 -34.40 0.64 108.42
CA TYR A 913 -34.73 -0.18 107.23
C TYR A 913 -33.55 -0.72 106.39
N HIS A 914 -33.47 -2.01 106.06
CA HIS A 914 -33.97 -3.19 106.79
C HIS A 914 -33.13 -4.41 106.37
N ARG A 915 -32.42 -5.04 107.32
CA ARG A 915 -32.04 -6.45 107.20
C ARG A 915 -33.08 -7.28 107.96
N GLN A 916 -34.27 -7.45 107.38
CA GLN A 916 -35.30 -8.32 107.94
C GLN A 916 -36.15 -8.92 106.82
N GLN A 917 -36.42 -10.23 106.95
CA GLN A 917 -37.23 -11.06 106.04
C GLN A 917 -36.63 -11.42 104.66
N GLN A 918 -35.62 -12.29 104.68
CA GLN A 918 -35.82 -13.55 103.94
C GLN A 918 -37.05 -14.25 104.54
N ARG A 919 -37.91 -14.85 103.69
CA ARG A 919 -39.23 -15.46 104.00
C ARG A 919 -40.45 -14.54 103.86
N ARG A 920 -40.82 -14.26 102.60
CA ARG A 920 -42.20 -14.50 102.15
C ARG A 920 -42.18 -15.47 100.96
N TYR A 921 -42.68 -16.68 101.22
CA TYR A 921 -43.27 -17.65 100.28
C TYR A 921 -42.55 -17.83 98.92
N HIS A 922 -41.79 -18.90 98.68
CA HIS A 922 -42.26 -20.29 98.66
C HIS A 922 -43.79 -20.49 98.83
N ARG A 923 -44.53 -20.27 97.75
CA ARG A 923 -45.55 -21.19 97.21
C ARG A 923 -45.91 -20.69 95.81
N GLN A 924 -45.44 -21.31 94.72
CA GLN A 924 -45.78 -22.65 94.25
C GLN A 924 -47.27 -22.75 93.85
N GLN A 925 -47.49 -23.24 92.63
CA GLN A 925 -48.76 -23.49 91.95
C GLN A 925 -49.51 -22.30 91.32
N GLN A 926 -49.42 -22.26 89.99
CA GLN A 926 -50.58 -22.40 89.10
C GLN A 926 -51.90 -21.75 89.54
N ARG A 927 -52.15 -20.52 89.09
CA ARG A 927 -53.23 -20.27 88.11
C ARG A 927 -52.63 -19.39 87.01
N ARG A 928 -52.25 -19.92 85.84
CA ARG A 928 -53.12 -20.43 84.75
C ARG A 928 -54.29 -19.49 84.48
N TYR A 929 -54.37 -19.08 83.21
CA TYR A 929 -55.59 -18.68 82.50
C TYR A 929 -56.26 -17.38 82.97
N HIS A 930 -56.92 -16.73 81.99
CA HIS A 930 -58.00 -15.78 82.18
C HIS A 930 -57.66 -14.53 83.02
N ARG A 931 -57.58 -13.32 82.45
CA ARG A 931 -58.29 -12.80 81.26
C ARG A 931 -57.39 -11.76 80.55
N GLN A 932 -57.40 -11.64 79.22
CA GLN A 932 -58.55 -11.33 78.35
C GLN A 932 -59.13 -9.94 78.67
N GLN A 933 -59.67 -9.28 77.64
CA GLN A 933 -60.10 -7.87 77.59
C GLN A 933 -58.93 -6.89 77.32
N GLN A 934 -58.95 -6.07 76.26
CA GLN A 934 -59.90 -5.93 75.14
C GLN A 934 -59.07 -5.56 73.89
N ARG A 935 -59.23 -6.20 72.72
CA ARG A 935 -60.39 -6.21 71.79
C ARG A 935 -60.78 -4.80 71.32
N ARG A 936 -61.15 -4.69 70.03
CA ARG A 936 -61.38 -3.47 69.21
C ARG A 936 -60.03 -2.90 68.74
N TYR A 937 -59.61 -3.02 67.48
CA TYR A 937 -60.28 -3.34 66.21
C TYR A 937 -59.35 -4.28 65.41
N HIS A 938 -59.70 -5.41 64.77
CA HIS A 938 -60.97 -5.87 64.17
C HIS A 938 -61.48 -4.82 63.18
N ARG A 939 -61.51 -5.02 61.86
CA ARG A 939 -61.86 -6.22 61.09
C ARG A 939 -61.90 -5.82 59.60
N GLN A 940 -61.91 -6.79 58.66
CA GLN A 940 -62.05 -6.66 57.18
C GLN A 940 -60.72 -6.45 56.41
N GLN A 941 -60.40 -7.17 55.32
CA GLN A 941 -60.84 -8.46 54.73
C GLN A 941 -59.51 -9.18 54.30
N GLN A 942 -59.37 -10.49 54.08
CA GLN A 942 -60.32 -11.61 54.06
C GLN A 942 -59.61 -12.92 54.45
N ARG A 943 -60.31 -13.83 55.14
CA ARG A 943 -59.91 -15.24 55.30
C ARG A 943 -60.65 -16.08 54.26
N ARG A 944 -60.07 -17.22 53.83
CA ARG A 944 -60.70 -18.52 53.41
C ARG A 944 -59.68 -19.33 52.59
N TYR A 945 -59.47 -20.65 52.70
CA TYR A 945 -59.96 -21.76 53.55
C TYR A 945 -58.73 -22.63 53.95
N HIS A 946 -58.53 -23.10 55.19
CA HIS A 946 -59.16 -24.22 55.91
C HIS A 946 -58.87 -25.66 55.40
N HIS A 947 -58.09 -26.40 56.20
CA HIS A 947 -58.17 -27.84 56.54
C HIS A 947 -58.49 -28.94 55.50
N GLN A 948 -57.66 -30.01 55.51
CA GLN A 948 -57.97 -31.34 56.10
C GLN A 948 -56.65 -32.13 56.32
N GLN A 949 -56.35 -32.65 57.53
CA GLN A 949 -56.63 -34.01 58.06
C GLN A 949 -55.80 -35.15 57.40
N GLN A 950 -55.34 -36.22 58.06
CA GLN A 950 -55.14 -36.59 59.48
C GLN A 950 -54.33 -37.93 59.53
N ARG A 951 -53.68 -38.28 60.66
CA ARG A 951 -53.00 -39.58 60.95
C ARG A 951 -51.72 -39.84 60.12
N GLY A 952 -50.70 -40.55 60.63
CA GLY A 952 -50.48 -41.12 61.96
C GLY A 952 -49.11 -41.81 62.08
N HIS A 953 -48.76 -42.25 63.30
CA HIS A 953 -47.87 -43.35 63.70
C HIS A 953 -47.30 -44.28 62.58
N HIS A 954 -46.09 -44.87 62.64
CA HIS A 954 -45.43 -45.53 63.78
C HIS A 954 -43.97 -45.97 63.43
N HIS A 955 -43.10 -46.16 64.45
CA HIS A 955 -42.04 -47.21 64.53
C HIS A 955 -40.82 -47.27 63.55
N GLN A 956 -39.65 -47.82 63.92
CA GLN A 956 -38.98 -47.97 65.25
C GLN A 956 -37.48 -48.33 65.09
N GLN A 957 -36.65 -47.82 66.01
CA GLN A 957 -35.44 -48.44 66.60
C GLN A 957 -34.45 -49.33 65.81
N GLN A 958 -33.19 -48.86 65.80
CA GLN A 958 -31.95 -49.52 66.28
C GLN A 958 -31.39 -50.83 65.67
N ARG A 959 -30.04 -50.86 65.62
CA ARG A 959 -29.12 -52.02 65.65
C ARG A 959 -29.09 -52.88 64.37
N ARG A 960 -28.01 -53.53 63.96
CA ARG A 960 -26.53 -53.51 64.17
C ARG A 960 -26.06 -54.82 63.48
N TYR A 961 -24.98 -54.79 62.72
CA TYR A 961 -24.15 -55.96 62.31
C TYR A 961 -24.75 -57.14 61.50
N HIS A 962 -24.05 -57.46 60.39
CA HIS A 962 -23.91 -58.80 59.77
C HIS A 962 -25.20 -59.52 59.27
N ARG A 963 -25.17 -60.38 58.25
CA ARG A 963 -24.04 -61.02 57.55
C ARG A 963 -24.42 -61.31 56.08
N GLN A 964 -23.40 -61.25 55.23
CA GLN A 964 -23.23 -61.91 53.93
C GLN A 964 -24.29 -62.92 53.39
N GLN A 965 -24.53 -62.74 52.09
CA GLN A 965 -24.58 -63.76 51.01
C GLN A 965 -25.92 -64.39 50.56
N GLN A 966 -26.13 -64.24 49.24
CA GLN A 966 -26.99 -64.98 48.31
C GLN A 966 -28.50 -64.64 48.36
N ARG A 967 -29.18 -64.34 47.24
CA ARG A 967 -28.78 -64.46 45.80
C ARG A 967 -29.66 -63.57 44.89
N ARG A 968 -29.11 -63.27 43.69
CA ARG A 968 -29.79 -62.88 42.42
C ARG A 968 -30.39 -61.46 42.31
N TYR A 969 -30.20 -60.68 41.23
CA TYR A 969 -29.57 -60.95 39.91
C TYR A 969 -28.43 -59.97 39.56
N HIS A 970 -27.40 -60.51 38.88
CA HIS A 970 -26.20 -59.86 38.30
C HIS A 970 -26.47 -59.37 36.84
N HIS A 971 -25.57 -58.75 36.05
CA HIS A 971 -24.09 -58.58 35.93
C HIS A 971 -23.79 -57.22 35.21
N GLN A 972 -22.58 -56.65 35.05
CA GLN A 972 -21.24 -56.60 35.72
C GLN A 972 -20.37 -55.68 34.77
N GLN A 973 -19.80 -54.52 35.19
CA GLN A 973 -18.43 -54.27 35.72
C GLN A 973 -17.26 -54.69 34.76
N GLN A 974 -16.03 -54.12 34.74
CA GLN A 974 -15.26 -53.33 35.73
C GLN A 974 -13.98 -52.70 35.10
N ARG A 975 -13.41 -51.62 35.71
CA ARG A 975 -11.97 -51.16 35.75
C ARG A 975 -11.21 -50.91 34.42
N GLY A 976 -10.27 -49.97 34.24
CA GLY A 976 -9.40 -49.22 35.17
C GLY A 976 -7.90 -49.41 34.77
N ASN A 977 -7.15 -48.30 34.70
CA ASN A 977 -5.69 -48.13 34.46
C ASN A 977 -5.08 -48.18 33.03
N GLU A 978 -4.22 -47.16 32.79
CA GLU A 978 -2.91 -47.13 32.12
C GLU A 978 -2.68 -47.38 30.61
N PHE A 979 -1.99 -46.40 30.01
CA PHE A 979 -0.90 -46.48 29.00
C PHE A 979 -1.09 -47.14 27.61
N ILE A 980 -0.75 -46.35 26.58
CA ILE A 980 -0.22 -46.71 25.23
C ILE A 980 -1.14 -47.48 24.26
N GLY A 981 -1.22 -46.99 23.01
CA GLY A 981 -1.13 -47.89 21.85
C GLY A 981 -2.19 -47.76 20.75
N CYS A 982 -1.88 -46.94 19.74
CA CYS A 982 -2.02 -47.23 18.31
C CYS A 982 -3.32 -47.79 17.67
N LEU A 983 -3.77 -47.03 16.66
CA LEU A 983 -4.07 -47.47 15.28
C LEU A 983 -5.42 -48.18 14.94
N PHE A 984 -6.17 -47.44 14.11
CA PHE A 984 -6.71 -47.84 12.78
C PHE A 984 -8.05 -48.59 12.63
N LEU A 985 -8.91 -47.95 11.81
CA LEU A 985 -9.87 -48.54 10.83
C LEU A 985 -11.05 -49.36 11.41
N GLN A 986 -12.25 -49.41 10.83
CA GLN A 986 -12.84 -48.77 9.65
C GLN A 986 -14.38 -48.91 9.68
N ARG A 987 -15.09 -48.14 8.83
CA ARG A 987 -16.36 -48.51 8.16
C ARG A 987 -17.65 -48.65 9.01
N THR A 988 -18.85 -48.30 8.52
CA THR A 988 -19.35 -47.41 7.45
C THR A 988 -20.89 -47.35 7.57
N CYS A 989 -21.54 -46.48 6.78
CA CYS A 989 -22.92 -46.57 6.27
C CYS A 989 -24.09 -46.02 7.12
N LYS A 990 -25.14 -45.42 6.53
CA LYS A 990 -25.33 -44.72 5.21
C LYS A 990 -26.78 -44.19 5.08
N LEU A 991 -27.03 -43.23 4.16
CA LEU A 991 -28.33 -42.88 3.51
C LEU A 991 -29.36 -42.16 4.42
N ASP A 992 -30.27 -41.27 3.96
CA ASP A 992 -30.49 -40.52 2.70
C ASP A 992 -31.42 -39.31 3.07
N ALA A 993 -31.32 -38.09 2.54
CA ALA A 993 -31.48 -37.56 1.18
C ALA A 993 -32.94 -37.50 0.65
N ALA A 994 -33.50 -36.28 0.43
CA ALA A 994 -34.49 -35.97 -0.62
C ALA A 994 -34.82 -34.46 -0.82
N ARG A 995 -34.69 -34.07 -2.11
CA ARG A 995 -34.87 -32.81 -2.86
C ARG A 995 -36.25 -32.07 -2.92
N PHE A 996 -36.16 -30.75 -3.25
CA PHE A 996 -36.83 -29.95 -4.32
C PHE A 996 -38.17 -29.15 -4.15
N LEU A 997 -38.03 -27.82 -4.37
CA LEU A 997 -38.79 -26.82 -5.19
C LEU A 997 -40.35 -26.81 -5.29
N ALA A 998 -40.99 -25.62 -5.10
CA ALA A 998 -41.41 -24.71 -6.20
C ALA A 998 -42.34 -23.51 -5.80
N GLU A 999 -42.04 -22.32 -6.37
CA GLU A 999 -42.88 -21.19 -6.83
C GLU A 999 -43.88 -20.33 -5.96
N LYS A 1000 -43.65 -19.00 -6.09
CA LYS A 1000 -44.58 -17.84 -6.30
C LYS A 1000 -45.49 -17.29 -5.16
N GLY A 1001 -45.53 -15.95 -5.08
CA GLY A 1001 -46.25 -15.14 -4.07
C GLY A 1001 -47.54 -14.43 -4.58
N PRO A 1002 -47.71 -13.11 -4.35
CA PRO A 1002 -48.46 -12.51 -3.21
C PRO A 1002 -49.75 -11.76 -3.71
N PRO A 1003 -50.32 -10.65 -3.14
CA PRO A 1003 -50.11 -9.90 -1.87
C PRO A 1003 -51.40 -9.38 -1.13
N HIS A 1004 -51.19 -8.53 -0.08
CA HIS A 1004 -52.12 -7.53 0.52
C HIS A 1004 -53.33 -8.03 1.38
N ARG A 1005 -53.78 -7.42 2.50
CA ARG A 1005 -53.82 -5.99 2.93
C ARG A 1005 -54.39 -5.84 4.39
N HIS A 1006 -54.10 -4.70 5.06
CA HIS A 1006 -54.85 -4.05 6.19
C HIS A 1006 -55.02 -4.77 7.56
N GLY A 1007 -55.06 -4.09 8.72
CA GLY A 1007 -54.83 -2.66 9.02
C GLY A 1007 -55.38 -2.17 10.39
N HIS A 1008 -55.02 -0.92 10.74
CA HIS A 1008 -55.63 0.02 11.73
C HIS A 1008 -55.19 0.06 13.24
N PRO A 1009 -55.23 1.27 13.89
CA PRO A 1009 -54.57 1.61 15.18
C PRO A 1009 -55.62 2.10 16.25
N PRO A 1010 -55.38 3.02 17.24
CA PRO A 1010 -54.98 4.44 17.04
C PRO A 1010 -54.09 5.09 18.15
N ARG A 1011 -53.85 6.40 18.08
CA ARG A 1011 -53.25 7.28 19.12
C ARG A 1011 -54.32 8.01 19.95
N ARG A 1012 -54.02 8.43 21.20
CA ARG A 1012 -53.94 9.86 21.65
C ARG A 1012 -54.01 10.09 23.17
N ALA A 1013 -53.30 11.14 23.62
CA ALA A 1013 -53.51 11.85 24.89
C ALA A 1013 -54.53 13.02 24.73
N GLU A 1014 -54.77 13.77 25.81
CA GLU A 1014 -56.08 14.36 26.15
C GLU A 1014 -56.55 15.67 25.45
N ARG A 1015 -57.89 15.76 25.34
CA ARG A 1015 -58.84 16.90 25.37
C ARG A 1015 -58.47 18.33 24.86
N LEU A 1016 -59.24 18.75 23.84
CA LEU A 1016 -60.06 20.00 23.72
C LEU A 1016 -59.37 21.40 23.92
N TYR A 1017 -59.65 22.48 23.18
CA TYR A 1017 -60.74 22.90 22.26
C TYR A 1017 -60.20 24.03 21.32
N GLY A 1018 -60.82 24.31 20.14
CA GLY A 1018 -60.79 25.69 19.58
C GLY A 1018 -60.26 25.98 18.15
N ARG A 1019 -61.03 25.60 17.11
CA ARG A 1019 -61.24 26.28 15.80
C ARG A 1019 -60.11 27.01 14.99
N ARG A 1020 -59.89 26.46 13.78
CA ARG A 1020 -59.95 27.07 12.41
C ARG A 1020 -58.96 28.19 11.98
N GLY A 1021 -58.15 27.85 10.97
CA GLY A 1021 -57.58 28.74 9.94
C GLY A 1021 -56.89 27.90 8.86
N ARG A 1022 -57.13 28.13 7.56
CA ARG A 1022 -56.62 27.32 6.42
C ARG A 1022 -55.91 28.24 5.38
N PRO A 1023 -55.36 27.77 4.23
CA PRO A 1023 -53.92 27.88 3.96
C PRO A 1023 -53.59 28.64 2.65
N LYS A 1024 -52.32 28.61 2.23
CA LYS A 1024 -51.79 28.60 0.85
C LYS A 1024 -50.27 28.40 0.95
N ALA A 1025 -49.55 27.50 0.28
CA ALA A 1025 -49.75 26.76 -0.98
C ALA A 1025 -49.77 27.68 -2.23
N ARG A 1026 -48.98 27.41 -3.26
CA ARG A 1026 -47.95 26.37 -3.44
C ARG A 1026 -46.94 26.86 -4.48
#